data_AF-A0A7L3EEP0-F1
#
_entry.id   AF-A0A7L3EEP0-F1
#
_cell.length_a   1.000
_cell.length_b   1.000
_cell.length_c   1.000
_cell.angle_alpha   90.00
_cell.angle_beta   90.00
_cell.angle_gamma   90.00
#
_symmetry.space_group_name_H-M   'P 1'
#
loop_
_entity.id
_entity.type
_entity.pdbx_description
1 polymer ?
#
loop_
_entity_poly.entity_id
_entity_poly.type
_entity_poly.pdbx_seq_one_letter_code
_entity_poly.pdbx_strand_id
1 'polypeptide(L)'
;VAGDSGFPFQINNSTGWITVAAELDRETVENYHFGVEARDHGVPVMTSSASVSITVLDVNDNNPTFTEKVYHLRLNEDAAVGSSVLTLTAVDRDVNSVVTYQITSGNTRNRFAITSQSGGGLITLALPLDYKQERQYVLTVTASDGTRFDTVQVFINVTDANTHRPVFQSSHYTVSVSEDKPIGTSIVTISATDEDTGENARITYILDDNVPQFRIDPDTGTITTLMELDYEDQASYTLAITAHDNGIPQKSDTTYVEILILDANDNAPRFLRDRYQGSVFEDVPLSTSVLQLSATDRDSGLNGRVLYTFQGGDDGDGDFYIEPTSGVIRTLRKLDRENVAVYSLRAFAVDRGSPPLKASVDIQVTVLDINDNPPVFEKDEFDIFVEENSPVGSIVARISATDPDEGTNAQIMYQIVEGNIPEVFQLDLLNGDLTALMDLDYESRTEYVIVVQATSAPLVSRATVHIRLLDQNDNPPVLQDFQILFNNYVTNKSNSFPSGVIGKIPGHDPDVSDSLAYTFVQGNELNLLLLDSATGELKLSHDLDNNRPLEALMKVSVSDGVHSVTAVCTLRVTIITDDMLTNSITVRLENMSQERFLSPLLSLFVEGVATVLSTAKDDIFVFNIQNDTDVSSNILNVTFSALLPGGIRNKFFPSEDLQEQIYLNRTLLTTISTQRVLPFDDNICLREPCENYMKCVSVLKFDSSAPFISSNTVLFRPIHPINGLRCRCPPGFTGDYCETEIDLCYSNPCGSNGLCRSREGGYTCECHEDYTG
;
A
#
# COMPACT_ATOMS: atom_id res chain seq x y z
N VAL A 1 47.83 43.19 -113.27
CA VAL A 1 46.71 42.33 -112.82
C VAL A 1 46.04 41.76 -114.05
N ALA A 2 46.29 40.50 -114.37
CA ALA A 2 45.53 39.75 -115.38
C ALA A 2 45.09 38.46 -114.68
N GLY A 3 43.81 38.37 -114.30
CA GLY A 3 43.31 37.17 -113.64
C GLY A 3 42.02 37.27 -112.83
N ASP A 4 41.37 38.44 -112.67
CA ASP A 4 40.06 38.50 -112.02
C ASP A 4 38.97 38.87 -113.03
N SER A 5 38.10 37.93 -113.35
CA SER A 5 37.02 38.06 -114.32
C SER A 5 35.84 38.91 -113.82
N GLY A 6 35.90 39.43 -112.58
CA GLY A 6 34.89 40.31 -111.98
C GLY A 6 35.35 41.74 -111.71
N PHE A 7 36.59 42.12 -112.06
CA PHE A 7 37.08 43.47 -111.80
C PHE A 7 36.63 44.46 -112.89
N PRO A 8 35.96 45.59 -112.55
CA PRO A 8 35.27 46.41 -113.54
C PRO A 8 36.20 47.34 -114.35
N PHE A 9 37.52 47.24 -114.16
CA PHE A 9 38.51 48.02 -114.91
C PHE A 9 39.49 47.11 -115.62
N GLN A 10 39.83 47.45 -116.86
CA GLN A 10 40.87 46.77 -117.64
C GLN A 10 41.98 47.77 -118.01
N ILE A 11 43.24 47.34 -117.93
CA ILE A 11 44.39 48.14 -118.34
C ILE A 11 44.96 47.65 -119.68
N ASN A 12 45.22 48.59 -120.59
CA ASN A 12 45.89 48.26 -121.86
C ASN A 12 47.39 48.03 -121.62
N ASN A 13 47.87 46.82 -121.92
CA ASN A 13 49.26 46.41 -121.67
C ASN A 13 50.33 47.23 -122.42
N SER A 14 49.98 47.90 -123.53
CA SER A 14 50.94 48.67 -124.34
C SER A 14 50.95 50.17 -124.00
N THR A 15 49.81 50.73 -123.57
CA THR A 15 49.67 52.18 -123.34
C THR A 15 49.45 52.56 -121.89
N GLY A 16 49.10 51.61 -121.01
CA GLY A 16 48.80 51.86 -119.61
C GLY A 16 47.43 52.52 -119.34
N TRP A 17 46.59 52.74 -120.36
CA TRP A 17 45.25 53.31 -120.18
C TRP A 17 44.32 52.34 -119.45
N ILE A 18 43.61 52.84 -118.45
CA ILE A 18 42.59 52.11 -117.68
C ILE A 18 41.22 52.50 -118.20
N THR A 19 40.41 51.53 -118.60
CA THR A 19 39.04 51.73 -119.09
C THR A 19 38.05 50.91 -118.29
N VAL A 20 36.82 51.40 -118.16
CA VAL A 20 35.71 50.67 -117.54
C VAL A 20 35.31 49.50 -118.45
N ALA A 21 35.22 48.30 -117.88
CA ALA A 21 34.89 47.05 -118.55
C ALA A 21 33.52 46.49 -118.13
N ALA A 22 32.96 46.94 -117.00
CA ALA A 22 31.63 46.58 -116.51
C ALA A 22 30.93 47.81 -115.90
N GLU A 23 29.60 47.77 -115.81
CA GLU A 23 28.83 48.87 -115.20
C GLU A 23 29.29 49.15 -113.76
N LEU A 24 29.38 50.44 -113.43
CA LEU A 24 29.75 50.91 -112.11
C LEU A 24 28.47 51.38 -111.41
N ASP A 25 28.20 50.80 -110.25
CA ASP A 25 27.11 51.19 -109.36
C ASP A 25 27.74 51.72 -108.07
N ARG A 26 27.49 53.00 -107.76
CA ARG A 26 28.13 53.67 -106.62
C ARG A 26 27.53 53.16 -105.31
N GLU A 27 26.24 52.89 -105.28
CA GLU A 27 25.48 52.46 -104.11
C GLU A 27 25.94 51.10 -103.61
N THR A 28 26.59 50.31 -104.47
CA THR A 28 27.29 49.08 -104.08
C THR A 28 28.77 49.29 -103.80
N VAL A 29 29.52 50.01 -104.65
CA VAL A 29 30.96 50.26 -104.44
C VAL A 29 31.35 51.70 -104.82
N GLU A 30 31.62 52.51 -103.80
CA GLU A 30 31.95 53.93 -103.95
C GLU A 30 33.36 54.17 -104.52
N ASN A 31 34.34 53.34 -104.13
CA ASN A 31 35.75 53.57 -104.45
C ASN A 31 36.48 52.26 -104.78
N TYR A 32 37.22 52.26 -105.88
CA TYR A 32 38.07 51.15 -106.30
C TYR A 32 39.55 51.47 -106.10
N HIS A 33 40.28 50.54 -105.48
CA HIS A 33 41.70 50.68 -105.19
C HIS A 33 42.46 49.46 -105.70
N PHE A 34 43.42 49.67 -106.60
CA PHE A 34 44.17 48.56 -107.19
C PHE A 34 45.58 48.96 -107.63
N GLY A 35 46.49 48.00 -107.60
CA GLY A 35 47.88 48.17 -108.06
C GLY A 35 48.05 47.82 -109.53
N VAL A 36 48.80 48.65 -110.24
CA VAL A 36 49.26 48.37 -111.61
C VAL A 36 50.77 48.18 -111.59
N GLU A 37 51.27 47.17 -112.30
CA GLU A 37 52.70 46.88 -112.40
C GLU A 37 53.11 46.91 -113.87
N ALA A 38 54.11 47.74 -114.19
CA ALA A 38 54.75 47.77 -115.49
C ALA A 38 56.04 46.94 -115.45
N ARG A 39 56.27 46.12 -116.49
CA ARG A 39 57.45 45.26 -116.61
C ARG A 39 58.16 45.55 -117.94
N ASP A 40 59.48 45.67 -117.90
CA ASP A 40 60.28 45.76 -119.13
C ASP A 40 60.58 44.36 -119.72
N HIS A 41 61.28 44.30 -120.86
CA HIS A 41 61.64 43.05 -121.55
C HIS A 41 63.13 42.67 -121.40
N GLY A 42 63.83 43.18 -120.37
CA GLY A 42 65.26 42.91 -120.14
C GLY A 42 65.55 41.53 -119.53
N VAL A 43 66.83 41.11 -119.48
CA VAL A 43 67.29 39.91 -118.75
C VAL A 43 68.41 40.32 -117.77
N PRO A 44 68.16 40.34 -116.44
CA PRO A 44 66.89 40.05 -115.77
C PRO A 44 65.86 41.18 -115.94
N VAL A 45 64.56 40.83 -115.92
CA VAL A 45 63.42 41.77 -116.05
C VAL A 45 63.34 42.71 -114.84
N MET A 46 63.17 44.01 -115.08
CA MET A 46 62.90 45.00 -114.02
C MET A 46 61.42 45.40 -114.04
N THR A 47 60.84 45.65 -112.85
CA THR A 47 59.43 46.02 -112.71
C THR A 47 59.24 47.24 -111.80
N SER A 48 58.18 48.01 -112.03
CA SER A 48 57.76 49.12 -111.18
C SER A 48 56.24 49.11 -111.03
N SER A 49 55.74 49.41 -109.82
CA SER A 49 54.31 49.38 -109.50
C SER A 49 53.80 50.72 -109.01
N ALA A 50 52.57 51.08 -109.38
CA ALA A 50 51.83 52.24 -108.89
C ALA A 50 50.44 51.82 -108.38
N SER A 51 49.86 52.59 -107.45
CA SER A 51 48.48 52.38 -106.98
C SER A 51 47.54 53.36 -107.66
N VAL A 52 46.37 52.87 -108.05
CA VAL A 52 45.29 53.64 -108.69
C VAL A 52 44.07 53.61 -107.77
N SER A 53 43.53 54.80 -107.52
CA SER A 53 42.27 55.00 -106.81
C SER A 53 41.28 55.64 -107.76
N ILE A 54 40.11 55.03 -107.93
CA ILE A 54 38.99 55.55 -108.73
C ILE A 54 37.79 55.74 -107.81
N THR A 55 37.29 56.96 -107.75
CA THR A 55 36.04 57.31 -107.05
C THR A 55 34.90 57.37 -108.06
N VAL A 56 33.82 56.64 -107.79
CA VAL A 56 32.60 56.67 -108.60
C VAL A 56 31.76 57.87 -108.14
N LEU A 57 31.34 58.72 -109.07
CA LEU A 57 30.47 59.86 -108.79
C LEU A 57 29.01 59.42 -108.73
N ASP A 58 28.25 60.04 -107.83
CA ASP A 58 26.84 59.74 -107.60
C ASP A 58 25.92 60.24 -108.71
N VAL A 59 24.86 59.48 -108.98
CA VAL A 59 23.78 59.81 -109.91
C VAL A 59 22.48 59.50 -109.21
N ASN A 60 21.51 60.42 -109.25
CA ASN A 60 20.22 60.21 -108.60
C ASN A 60 19.38 59.15 -109.35
N ASP A 61 19.58 57.89 -108.99
CA ASP A 61 18.92 56.73 -109.59
C ASP A 61 18.08 55.89 -108.63
N ASN A 62 18.10 56.21 -107.31
CA ASN A 62 17.24 55.58 -106.31
C ASN A 62 16.05 56.46 -105.94
N ASN A 63 14.92 55.82 -105.61
CA ASN A 63 13.77 56.55 -105.08
C ASN A 63 13.89 56.63 -103.54
N PRO A 64 13.45 57.72 -102.90
CA PRO A 64 13.25 57.73 -101.45
C PRO A 64 12.13 56.72 -101.10
N THR A 65 12.41 55.73 -100.26
CA THR A 65 11.47 54.64 -99.95
C THR A 65 10.99 54.67 -98.51
N PHE A 66 9.67 54.63 -98.27
CA PHE A 66 9.13 54.57 -96.91
C PHE A 66 9.53 53.27 -96.19
N THR A 67 9.80 53.38 -94.88
CA THR A 67 10.16 52.24 -94.02
C THR A 67 9.01 51.24 -93.87
N GLU A 68 7.77 51.72 -93.74
CA GLU A 68 6.56 50.90 -93.75
C GLU A 68 5.68 51.23 -94.96
N LYS A 69 4.89 50.24 -95.41
CA LYS A 69 4.00 50.42 -96.57
C LYS A 69 2.59 50.90 -96.20
N VAL A 70 2.16 50.74 -94.95
CA VAL A 70 0.85 51.21 -94.44
C VAL A 70 0.95 51.53 -92.95
N TYR A 71 0.26 52.56 -92.48
CA TYR A 71 0.12 52.90 -91.06
C TYR A 71 -1.35 52.92 -90.63
N HIS A 72 -1.67 52.41 -89.44
CA HIS A 72 -3.01 52.44 -88.85
C HIS A 72 -2.96 53.06 -87.45
N LEU A 73 -3.84 54.02 -87.18
CA LEU A 73 -3.99 54.63 -85.86
C LEU A 73 -5.43 55.09 -85.59
N ARG A 74 -5.74 55.30 -84.32
CA ARG A 74 -7.00 55.88 -83.83
C ARG A 74 -6.71 57.23 -83.20
N LEU A 75 -7.57 58.22 -83.47
CA LEU A 75 -7.44 59.57 -82.93
C LEU A 75 -8.81 60.04 -82.42
N ASN A 76 -8.88 60.54 -81.18
CA ASN A 76 -10.10 61.10 -80.64
C ASN A 76 -10.46 62.42 -81.35
N GLU A 77 -11.75 62.69 -81.55
CA GLU A 77 -12.20 63.96 -82.08
C GLU A 77 -11.75 65.20 -81.29
N ASP A 78 -11.61 65.07 -79.96
CA ASP A 78 -11.12 66.07 -79.01
C ASP A 78 -9.59 66.22 -78.99
N ALA A 79 -8.86 65.50 -79.86
CA ALA A 79 -7.41 65.67 -79.96
C ALA A 79 -7.07 67.15 -80.20
N ALA A 80 -6.16 67.68 -79.37
CA ALA A 80 -5.82 69.09 -79.41
C ALA A 80 -5.20 69.48 -80.76
N VAL A 81 -5.66 70.58 -81.34
CA VAL A 81 -5.06 71.15 -82.55
C VAL A 81 -3.59 71.49 -82.28
N GLY A 82 -2.71 71.06 -83.19
CA GLY A 82 -1.25 71.14 -83.09
C GLY A 82 -0.59 69.87 -82.53
N SER A 83 -1.36 68.88 -82.06
CA SER A 83 -0.81 67.62 -81.57
C SER A 83 -0.09 66.83 -82.66
N SER A 84 0.98 66.13 -82.25
CA SER A 84 1.71 65.19 -83.11
C SER A 84 0.90 63.91 -83.26
N VAL A 85 0.65 63.51 -84.51
CA VAL A 85 -0.21 62.37 -84.84
C VAL A 85 0.63 61.15 -85.22
N LEU A 86 1.56 61.30 -86.15
CA LEU A 86 2.44 60.22 -86.63
C LEU A 86 3.70 60.80 -87.26
N THR A 87 4.86 60.18 -87.04
CA THR A 87 6.10 60.52 -87.75
C THR A 87 6.41 59.44 -88.78
N LEU A 88 6.59 59.85 -90.04
CA LEU A 88 6.93 59.00 -91.17
C LEU A 88 8.41 59.13 -91.51
N THR A 89 9.02 58.05 -91.98
CA THR A 89 10.42 58.05 -92.42
C THR A 89 10.56 57.32 -93.75
N ALA A 90 11.29 57.94 -94.67
CA ALA A 90 11.67 57.39 -95.96
C ALA A 90 13.19 57.53 -96.13
N VAL A 91 13.80 56.49 -96.70
CA VAL A 91 15.24 56.37 -96.88
C VAL A 91 15.55 56.37 -98.37
N ASP A 92 16.43 57.28 -98.76
CA ASP A 92 17.02 57.36 -100.09
C ASP A 92 18.48 56.87 -100.02
N ARG A 93 18.93 56.12 -101.03
CA ARG A 93 20.28 55.54 -101.07
C ARG A 93 21.30 56.48 -101.72
N ASP A 94 20.84 57.50 -102.44
CA ASP A 94 21.69 58.49 -103.10
C ASP A 94 22.33 59.42 -102.05
N VAL A 95 23.57 59.88 -102.31
CA VAL A 95 24.30 60.70 -101.34
C VAL A 95 23.79 62.13 -101.32
N ASN A 96 23.64 62.69 -100.11
CA ASN A 96 23.08 64.02 -99.85
C ASN A 96 21.63 64.20 -100.36
N SER A 97 20.87 63.12 -100.57
CA SER A 97 19.45 63.22 -100.87
C SER A 97 18.69 63.84 -99.69
N VAL A 98 17.89 64.87 -99.96
CA VAL A 98 17.06 65.56 -98.97
C VAL A 98 15.61 65.21 -99.24
N VAL A 99 15.07 64.29 -98.43
CA VAL A 99 13.70 63.82 -98.57
C VAL A 99 12.72 64.81 -97.93
N THR A 100 11.77 65.29 -98.74
CA THR A 100 10.65 66.14 -98.33
C THR A 100 9.34 65.36 -98.34
N TYR A 101 8.47 65.65 -97.38
CA TYR A 101 7.22 64.92 -97.17
C TYR A 101 6.00 65.82 -97.42
N GLN A 102 5.01 65.30 -98.15
CA GLN A 102 3.77 66.02 -98.45
C GLN A 102 2.56 65.09 -98.40
N ILE A 103 1.44 65.55 -97.82
CA ILE A 103 0.15 64.86 -97.94
C ILE A 103 -0.43 65.22 -99.31
N THR A 104 -0.57 64.23 -100.19
CA THR A 104 -1.01 64.43 -101.58
C THR A 104 -2.50 64.20 -101.78
N SER A 105 -3.11 63.31 -100.99
CA SER A 105 -4.57 63.09 -101.04
C SER A 105 -5.11 62.54 -99.71
N GLY A 106 -6.44 62.47 -99.58
CA GLY A 106 -7.13 61.91 -98.42
C GLY A 106 -7.31 62.86 -97.23
N ASN A 107 -6.68 64.04 -97.26
CA ASN A 107 -6.80 65.07 -96.22
C ASN A 107 -8.07 65.92 -96.40
N THR A 108 -9.24 65.30 -96.27
CA THR A 108 -10.51 66.01 -96.41
C THR A 108 -10.61 67.17 -95.41
N ARG A 109 -11.05 68.34 -95.90
CA ARG A 109 -11.15 69.59 -95.11
C ARG A 109 -9.86 70.04 -94.41
N ASN A 110 -8.69 69.60 -94.90
CA ASN A 110 -7.36 70.00 -94.41
C ASN A 110 -7.18 69.81 -92.89
N ARG A 111 -7.67 68.68 -92.36
CA ARG A 111 -7.58 68.38 -90.91
C ARG A 111 -6.17 68.09 -90.44
N PHE A 112 -5.30 67.61 -91.31
CA PHE A 112 -3.92 67.28 -90.98
C PHE A 112 -2.93 68.19 -91.71
N ALA A 113 -1.80 68.47 -91.07
CA ALA A 113 -0.64 69.10 -91.69
C ALA A 113 0.54 68.14 -91.62
N ILE A 114 1.51 68.29 -92.52
CA ILE A 114 2.77 67.56 -92.46
C ILE A 114 3.93 68.53 -92.53
N THR A 115 4.93 68.34 -91.67
CA THR A 115 6.19 69.10 -91.69
C THR A 115 7.36 68.14 -91.83
N SER A 116 8.32 68.49 -92.69
CA SER A 116 9.57 67.74 -92.82
C SER A 116 10.54 68.22 -91.74
N GLN A 117 10.86 67.38 -90.75
CA GLN A 117 11.76 67.70 -89.64
C GLN A 117 12.77 66.56 -89.44
N SER A 118 14.05 66.91 -89.30
CA SER A 118 15.12 66.01 -88.81
C SER A 118 15.17 64.61 -89.46
N GLY A 119 14.93 64.51 -90.77
CA GLY A 119 14.96 63.24 -91.52
C GLY A 119 13.63 62.48 -91.62
N GLY A 120 12.51 63.05 -91.13
CA GLY A 120 11.17 62.44 -91.22
C GLY A 120 10.04 63.45 -91.49
N GLY A 121 8.87 62.94 -91.87
CA GLY A 121 7.63 63.71 -92.06
C GLY A 121 6.72 63.57 -90.85
N LEU A 122 6.62 64.61 -90.02
CA LEU A 122 5.70 64.66 -88.87
C LEU A 122 4.33 65.14 -89.31
N ILE A 123 3.32 64.27 -89.20
CA ILE A 123 1.90 64.62 -89.35
C ILE A 123 1.40 65.20 -88.02
N THR A 124 0.79 66.37 -88.08
CA THR A 124 0.13 67.04 -86.95
C THR A 124 -1.34 67.29 -87.25
N LEU A 125 -2.16 67.40 -86.20
CA LEU A 125 -3.55 67.79 -86.35
C LEU A 125 -3.64 69.32 -86.56
N ALA A 126 -4.12 69.76 -87.71
CA ALA A 126 -4.18 71.17 -88.08
C ALA A 126 -5.51 71.85 -87.70
N LEU A 127 -6.61 71.09 -87.66
CA LEU A 127 -7.95 71.58 -87.34
C LEU A 127 -8.74 70.54 -86.54
N PRO A 128 -9.76 70.95 -85.77
CA PRO A 128 -10.57 70.03 -84.97
C PRO A 128 -11.22 68.94 -85.81
N LEU A 129 -11.25 67.72 -85.27
CA LEU A 129 -11.96 66.59 -85.86
C LEU A 129 -13.44 66.62 -85.43
N ASP A 130 -14.27 65.87 -86.15
CA ASP A 130 -15.69 65.67 -85.82
C ASP A 130 -16.03 64.24 -86.22
N TYR A 131 -16.25 63.38 -85.23
CA TYR A 131 -16.51 61.95 -85.40
C TYR A 131 -17.82 61.68 -86.15
N LYS A 132 -18.83 62.53 -85.95
CA LYS A 132 -20.14 62.38 -86.63
C LYS A 132 -20.04 62.77 -88.09
N GLN A 133 -19.09 63.63 -88.43
CA GLN A 133 -18.90 64.13 -89.78
C GLN A 133 -18.00 63.24 -90.64
N GLU A 134 -16.91 62.70 -90.07
CA GLU A 134 -15.95 61.86 -90.78
C GLU A 134 -15.28 60.87 -89.83
N ARG A 135 -15.49 59.57 -90.06
CA ARG A 135 -15.03 58.51 -89.15
C ARG A 135 -13.64 57.97 -89.49
N GLN A 136 -13.13 58.25 -90.69
CA GLN A 136 -11.82 57.76 -91.12
C GLN A 136 -11.19 58.71 -92.13
N TYR A 137 -9.89 58.97 -91.96
CA TYR A 137 -9.04 59.62 -92.94
C TYR A 137 -8.05 58.60 -93.48
N VAL A 138 -7.96 58.48 -94.80
CA VAL A 138 -6.97 57.65 -95.48
C VAL A 138 -6.02 58.57 -96.23
N LEU A 139 -4.99 59.06 -95.53
CA LEU A 139 -4.03 60.00 -96.08
C LEU A 139 -3.07 59.27 -97.01
N THR A 140 -2.85 59.81 -98.21
CA THR A 140 -1.73 59.40 -99.05
C THR A 140 -0.61 60.40 -98.86
N VAL A 141 0.54 59.95 -98.37
CA VAL A 141 1.71 60.77 -98.12
C VAL A 141 2.81 60.40 -99.10
N THR A 142 3.49 61.41 -99.62
CA THR A 142 4.57 61.27 -100.59
C THR A 142 5.87 61.74 -99.98
N ALA A 143 6.92 60.93 -100.14
CA ALA A 143 8.29 61.29 -99.83
C ALA A 143 9.03 61.52 -101.16
N SER A 144 9.67 62.67 -101.33
CA SER A 144 10.36 63.05 -102.58
C SER A 144 11.67 63.77 -102.30
N ASP A 145 12.68 63.45 -103.09
CA ASP A 145 14.00 64.09 -103.12
C ASP A 145 14.07 65.30 -104.08
N GLY A 146 12.96 65.62 -104.75
CA GLY A 146 12.84 66.67 -105.76
C GLY A 146 12.71 66.18 -107.21
N THR A 147 13.10 64.93 -107.52
CA THR A 147 12.94 64.34 -108.88
C THR A 147 12.27 62.96 -108.88
N ARG A 148 12.48 62.17 -107.83
CA ARG A 148 11.89 60.85 -107.61
C ARG A 148 11.02 60.88 -106.34
N PHE A 149 10.10 59.92 -106.23
CA PHE A 149 9.20 59.83 -105.08
C PHE A 149 8.69 58.42 -104.81
N ASP A 150 8.29 58.16 -103.57
CA ASP A 150 7.47 57.02 -103.13
C ASP A 150 6.23 57.51 -102.38
N THR A 151 5.19 56.68 -102.26
CA THR A 151 3.93 57.03 -101.60
C THR A 151 3.49 55.97 -100.59
N VAL A 152 2.90 56.39 -99.48
CA VAL A 152 2.39 55.52 -98.40
C VAL A 152 0.98 55.91 -97.99
N GLN A 153 0.18 54.94 -97.52
CA GLN A 153 -1.15 55.17 -96.97
C GLN A 153 -1.15 55.19 -95.43
N VAL A 154 -1.83 56.18 -94.84
CA VAL A 154 -2.02 56.34 -93.39
C VAL A 154 -3.51 56.35 -93.09
N PHE A 155 -3.99 55.33 -92.37
CA PHE A 155 -5.37 55.17 -91.95
C PHE A 155 -5.56 55.72 -90.53
N ILE A 156 -6.27 56.83 -90.40
CA ILE A 156 -6.61 57.47 -89.13
C ILE A 156 -8.11 57.29 -88.90
N ASN A 157 -8.48 56.41 -87.98
CA ASN A 157 -9.86 56.25 -87.56
C ASN A 157 -10.17 57.28 -86.46
N VAL A 158 -11.18 58.12 -86.69
CA VAL A 158 -11.65 59.05 -85.66
C VAL A 158 -12.55 58.29 -84.69
N THR A 159 -12.36 58.51 -83.40
CA THR A 159 -13.22 57.98 -82.33
C THR A 159 -14.00 59.11 -81.65
N ASP A 160 -15.18 58.79 -81.14
CA ASP A 160 -16.03 59.69 -80.35
C ASP A 160 -15.33 60.11 -79.05
N ALA A 161 -15.73 61.25 -78.49
CA ALA A 161 -15.18 61.76 -77.23
C ALA A 161 -15.55 60.87 -76.03
N ASN A 162 -14.59 60.53 -75.17
CA ASN A 162 -14.85 59.87 -73.89
C ASN A 162 -15.12 60.95 -72.83
N THR A 163 -16.38 61.18 -72.48
CA THR A 163 -16.81 62.36 -71.69
C THR A 163 -17.18 62.03 -70.25
N HIS A 164 -17.70 60.83 -70.01
CA HIS A 164 -17.97 60.32 -68.67
C HIS A 164 -16.81 59.40 -68.25
N ARG A 165 -16.86 58.95 -67.00
CA ARG A 165 -15.94 57.95 -66.45
C ARG A 165 -16.81 56.89 -65.78
N PRO A 166 -16.29 55.67 -65.58
CA PRO A 166 -16.97 54.69 -64.75
C PRO A 166 -17.16 55.24 -63.34
N VAL A 167 -18.30 54.99 -62.71
CA VAL A 167 -18.57 55.37 -61.31
C VAL A 167 -19.08 54.16 -60.55
N PHE A 168 -18.42 53.81 -59.45
CA PHE A 168 -18.89 52.75 -58.57
C PHE A 168 -20.17 53.15 -57.82
N GLN A 169 -21.04 52.17 -57.52
CA GLN A 169 -22.27 52.42 -56.75
C GLN A 169 -22.02 52.88 -55.31
N SER A 170 -20.88 52.49 -54.74
CA SER A 170 -20.43 52.88 -53.40
C SER A 170 -18.92 53.17 -53.39
N SER A 171 -18.52 54.10 -52.52
CA SER A 171 -17.10 54.41 -52.27
C SER A 171 -16.37 53.36 -51.44
N HIS A 172 -17.12 52.47 -50.78
CA HIS A 172 -16.59 51.36 -50.00
C HIS A 172 -17.61 50.21 -49.89
N TYR A 173 -17.11 48.97 -49.87
CA TYR A 173 -17.91 47.76 -49.66
C TYR A 173 -17.31 46.93 -48.53
N THR A 174 -18.15 46.39 -47.66
CA THR A 174 -17.73 45.46 -46.61
C THR A 174 -18.48 44.15 -46.79
N VAL A 175 -17.75 43.04 -46.79
CA VAL A 175 -18.32 41.69 -46.94
C VAL A 175 -17.63 40.75 -45.96
N SER A 176 -18.36 39.74 -45.49
CA SER A 176 -17.80 38.68 -44.65
C SER A 176 -17.83 37.34 -45.37
N VAL A 177 -16.75 36.58 -45.22
CA VAL A 177 -16.60 35.22 -45.78
C VAL A 177 -15.96 34.33 -44.73
N SER A 178 -16.44 33.11 -44.57
CA SER A 178 -15.83 32.16 -43.65
C SER A 178 -14.65 31.46 -44.31
N GLU A 179 -13.61 31.18 -43.53
CA GLU A 179 -12.38 30.56 -44.02
C GLU A 179 -12.58 29.10 -44.47
N ASP A 180 -13.60 28.42 -43.93
CA ASP A 180 -13.98 27.04 -44.28
C ASP A 180 -14.50 26.87 -45.71
N LYS A 181 -14.61 27.98 -46.47
CA LYS A 181 -15.13 27.98 -47.83
C LYS A 181 -14.05 27.55 -48.82
N PRO A 182 -14.37 26.64 -49.75
CA PRO A 182 -13.39 26.12 -50.69
C PRO A 182 -12.90 27.20 -51.67
N ILE A 183 -11.74 26.94 -52.27
CA ILE A 183 -11.19 27.73 -53.38
C ILE A 183 -12.22 27.85 -54.51
N GLY A 184 -12.33 29.04 -55.10
CA GLY A 184 -13.28 29.36 -56.17
C GLY A 184 -14.62 29.91 -55.65
N THR A 185 -14.75 30.14 -54.35
CA THR A 185 -15.93 30.78 -53.76
C THR A 185 -16.06 32.21 -54.26
N SER A 186 -17.25 32.59 -54.71
CA SER A 186 -17.58 33.96 -55.10
C SER A 186 -17.94 34.77 -53.86
N ILE A 187 -17.18 35.84 -53.58
CA ILE A 187 -17.30 36.62 -52.35
C ILE A 187 -18.35 37.72 -52.53
N VAL A 188 -18.13 38.57 -53.52
CA VAL A 188 -19.01 39.70 -53.83
C VAL A 188 -18.85 40.06 -55.31
N THR A 189 -19.93 40.54 -55.91
CA THR A 189 -19.90 41.14 -57.25
C THR A 189 -20.09 42.64 -57.10
N ILE A 190 -19.07 43.41 -57.49
CA ILE A 190 -19.11 44.86 -57.50
C ILE A 190 -19.38 45.35 -58.92
N SER A 191 -20.01 46.52 -59.04
CA SER A 191 -20.31 47.11 -60.34
C SER A 191 -20.10 48.63 -60.34
N ALA A 192 -19.69 49.10 -61.51
CA ALA A 192 -19.56 50.51 -61.86
C ALA A 192 -20.42 50.77 -63.10
N THR A 193 -20.85 52.02 -63.28
CA THR A 193 -21.67 52.45 -64.43
C THR A 193 -21.00 53.61 -65.13
N ASP A 194 -21.01 53.61 -66.46
CA ASP A 194 -20.53 54.69 -67.32
C ASP A 194 -21.70 55.20 -68.20
N GLU A 195 -21.82 56.51 -68.34
CA GLU A 195 -22.92 57.16 -69.07
C GLU A 195 -22.63 57.35 -70.57
N ASP A 196 -21.42 57.00 -71.05
CA ASP A 196 -21.09 57.01 -72.48
C ASP A 196 -21.70 55.80 -73.23
N THR A 197 -21.33 55.57 -74.50
CA THR A 197 -21.85 54.44 -75.30
C THR A 197 -20.75 53.70 -76.06
N GLY A 198 -20.99 52.44 -76.42
CA GLY A 198 -20.02 51.63 -77.15
C GLY A 198 -18.77 51.35 -76.31
N GLU A 199 -17.57 51.42 -76.92
CA GLU A 199 -16.30 51.20 -76.21
C GLU A 199 -16.05 52.24 -75.10
N ASN A 200 -16.56 53.47 -75.23
CA ASN A 200 -16.38 54.50 -74.20
C ASN A 200 -17.16 54.17 -72.91
N ALA A 201 -18.15 53.28 -72.94
CA ALA A 201 -18.84 52.78 -71.73
C ALA A 201 -18.56 51.31 -71.42
N ARG A 202 -17.63 50.66 -72.15
CA ARG A 202 -17.24 49.28 -71.87
C ARG A 202 -16.26 49.29 -70.70
N ILE A 203 -16.74 48.86 -69.53
CA ILE A 203 -15.98 48.84 -68.29
C ILE A 203 -15.19 47.53 -68.17
N THR A 204 -13.95 47.64 -67.72
CA THR A 204 -13.11 46.51 -67.33
C THR A 204 -12.63 46.71 -65.88
N TYR A 205 -12.78 45.69 -65.05
CA TYR A 205 -12.38 45.72 -63.64
C TYR A 205 -10.97 45.17 -63.45
N ILE A 206 -10.16 45.85 -62.62
CA ILE A 206 -8.81 45.44 -62.25
C ILE A 206 -8.66 45.52 -60.73
N LEU A 207 -8.05 44.48 -60.16
CA LEU A 207 -7.53 44.49 -58.80
C LEU A 207 -6.15 45.15 -58.83
N ASP A 208 -5.98 46.28 -58.15
CA ASP A 208 -4.75 47.08 -58.26
C ASP A 208 -3.57 46.41 -57.55
N ASP A 209 -3.84 45.81 -56.38
CA ASP A 209 -2.85 45.10 -55.59
C ASP A 209 -2.77 43.61 -55.97
N ASN A 210 -1.56 43.07 -56.04
CA ASN A 210 -1.35 41.64 -56.23
C ASN A 210 -1.60 40.87 -54.92
N VAL A 211 -2.86 40.60 -54.60
CA VAL A 211 -3.27 39.79 -53.45
C VAL A 211 -3.55 38.36 -53.93
N PRO A 212 -2.64 37.39 -53.70
CA PRO A 212 -2.70 36.07 -54.33
C PRO A 212 -3.94 35.25 -53.94
N GLN A 213 -4.58 35.57 -52.81
CA GLN A 213 -5.79 34.93 -52.33
C GLN A 213 -7.02 35.24 -53.19
N PHE A 214 -7.03 36.35 -53.94
CA PHE A 214 -8.21 36.82 -54.65
C PHE A 214 -7.92 37.12 -56.12
N ARG A 215 -8.96 36.99 -56.94
CA ARG A 215 -9.01 37.56 -58.29
C ARG A 215 -10.34 38.23 -58.53
N ILE A 216 -10.34 39.22 -59.41
CA ILE A 216 -11.56 39.80 -59.95
C ILE A 216 -11.74 39.39 -61.40
N ASP A 217 -12.97 39.01 -61.76
CA ASP A 217 -13.36 38.79 -63.14
C ASP A 217 -13.50 40.15 -63.87
N PRO A 218 -12.75 40.37 -64.97
CA PRO A 218 -12.62 41.69 -65.59
C PRO A 218 -13.90 42.20 -66.24
N ASP A 219 -14.82 41.32 -66.64
CA ASP A 219 -16.06 41.69 -67.34
C ASP A 219 -17.26 41.77 -66.37
N THR A 220 -17.28 40.95 -65.32
CA THR A 220 -18.43 40.86 -64.40
C THR A 220 -18.22 41.56 -63.06
N GLY A 221 -16.98 41.87 -62.67
CA GLY A 221 -16.67 42.47 -61.38
C GLY A 221 -16.82 41.52 -60.19
N THR A 222 -16.90 40.20 -60.43
CA THR A 222 -17.02 39.20 -59.37
C THR A 222 -15.65 38.86 -58.78
N ILE A 223 -15.52 38.99 -57.46
CA ILE A 223 -14.31 38.60 -56.72
C ILE A 223 -14.44 37.15 -56.29
N THR A 224 -13.42 36.33 -56.61
CA THR A 224 -13.37 34.91 -56.25
C THR A 224 -12.08 34.55 -55.53
N THR A 225 -12.14 33.57 -54.63
CA THR A 225 -10.96 33.03 -53.94
C THR A 225 -10.11 32.16 -54.87
N LEU A 226 -8.79 32.33 -54.81
CA LEU A 226 -7.79 31.53 -55.53
C LEU A 226 -6.95 30.62 -54.62
N MET A 227 -6.89 30.96 -53.33
CA MET A 227 -6.23 30.17 -52.30
C MET A 227 -7.20 29.97 -51.13
N GLU A 228 -6.86 29.03 -50.25
CA GLU A 228 -7.53 28.88 -48.96
C GLU A 228 -7.32 30.14 -48.12
N LEU A 229 -8.35 30.52 -47.38
CA LEU A 229 -8.33 31.62 -46.44
C LEU A 229 -7.99 31.03 -45.06
N ASP A 230 -7.24 31.77 -44.27
CA ASP A 230 -6.79 31.38 -42.93
C ASP A 230 -6.95 32.61 -42.02
N TYR A 231 -7.90 32.54 -41.10
CA TYR A 231 -8.22 33.60 -40.16
C TYR A 231 -7.08 33.80 -39.15
N GLU A 232 -6.41 32.73 -38.72
CA GLU A 232 -5.26 32.78 -37.80
C GLU A 232 -4.04 33.48 -38.41
N ASP A 233 -3.89 33.48 -39.73
CA ASP A 233 -2.86 34.25 -40.44
C ASP A 233 -3.32 35.69 -40.72
N GLN A 234 -4.53 35.87 -41.27
CA GLN A 234 -5.04 37.19 -41.62
C GLN A 234 -6.58 37.31 -41.55
N ALA A 235 -7.06 37.98 -40.51
CA ALA A 235 -8.48 38.18 -40.24
C ALA A 235 -9.23 39.15 -41.19
N SER A 236 -8.52 39.98 -41.97
CA SER A 236 -9.17 40.84 -42.97
C SER A 236 -8.24 41.27 -44.12
N TYR A 237 -8.86 41.55 -45.26
CA TYR A 237 -8.20 42.05 -46.46
C TYR A 237 -8.88 43.33 -46.94
N THR A 238 -8.09 44.29 -47.42
CA THR A 238 -8.61 45.51 -48.07
C THR A 238 -8.12 45.53 -49.50
N LEU A 239 -9.04 45.39 -50.44
CA LEU A 239 -8.75 45.32 -51.87
C LEU A 239 -9.08 46.66 -52.53
N ALA A 240 -8.11 47.27 -53.22
CA ALA A 240 -8.34 48.41 -54.10
C ALA A 240 -8.73 47.91 -55.50
N ILE A 241 -9.88 48.38 -55.99
CA ILE A 241 -10.43 47.92 -57.26
C ILE A 241 -10.71 49.12 -58.15
N THR A 242 -10.09 49.09 -59.32
CA THR A 242 -10.21 50.14 -60.33
C THR A 242 -11.08 49.65 -61.48
N ALA A 243 -12.13 50.41 -61.79
CA ALA A 243 -12.94 50.24 -62.99
C ALA A 243 -12.49 51.28 -64.01
N HIS A 244 -12.09 50.85 -65.21
CA HIS A 244 -11.72 51.74 -66.30
C HIS A 244 -12.59 51.48 -67.53
N ASP A 245 -12.88 52.54 -68.27
CA ASP A 245 -13.54 52.45 -69.57
C ASP A 245 -12.53 52.07 -70.69
N ASN A 246 -13.00 51.67 -71.86
CA ASN A 246 -12.14 51.47 -73.03
C ASN A 246 -12.02 52.74 -73.91
N GLY A 247 -12.34 53.91 -73.36
CA GLY A 247 -12.26 55.19 -74.06
C GLY A 247 -10.83 55.65 -74.32
N ILE A 248 -10.66 56.65 -75.19
CA ILE A 248 -9.35 57.28 -75.47
C ILE A 248 -9.49 58.80 -75.23
N PRO A 249 -8.87 59.43 -74.22
CA PRO A 249 -8.13 58.81 -73.15
C PRO A 249 -9.06 57.97 -72.27
N GLN A 250 -8.49 56.92 -71.69
CA GLN A 250 -9.18 56.07 -70.73
C GLN A 250 -9.42 56.85 -69.44
N LYS A 251 -10.62 56.74 -68.88
CA LYS A 251 -10.90 57.22 -67.53
C LYS A 251 -11.25 56.07 -66.60
N SER A 252 -11.07 56.32 -65.31
CA SER A 252 -11.25 55.33 -64.28
C SER A 252 -11.78 55.92 -62.98
N ASP A 253 -12.32 55.05 -62.15
CA ASP A 253 -12.68 55.29 -60.76
C ASP A 253 -12.19 54.11 -59.91
N THR A 254 -11.94 54.33 -58.63
CA THR A 254 -11.37 53.33 -57.71
C THR A 254 -12.21 53.26 -56.44
N THR A 255 -12.53 52.04 -56.01
CA THR A 255 -13.25 51.76 -54.76
C THR A 255 -12.49 50.76 -53.90
N TYR A 256 -12.85 50.64 -52.62
CA TYR A 256 -12.22 49.71 -51.68
C TYR A 256 -13.22 48.66 -51.21
N VAL A 257 -12.79 47.40 -51.19
CA VAL A 257 -13.56 46.28 -50.65
C VAL A 257 -12.82 45.73 -49.44
N GLU A 258 -13.43 45.88 -48.26
CA GLU A 258 -12.99 45.22 -47.03
C GLU A 258 -13.66 43.85 -46.91
N ILE A 259 -12.84 42.81 -46.92
CA ILE A 259 -13.23 41.42 -46.74
C ILE A 259 -12.87 41.03 -45.32
N LEU A 260 -13.89 40.77 -44.49
CA LEU A 260 -13.75 40.28 -43.13
C LEU A 260 -13.79 38.75 -43.15
N ILE A 261 -12.75 38.10 -42.65
CA ILE A 261 -12.72 36.65 -42.53
C ILE A 261 -13.45 36.25 -41.26
N LEU A 262 -14.37 35.29 -41.38
CA LEU A 262 -15.07 34.68 -40.24
C LEU A 262 -14.37 33.38 -39.87
N ASP A 263 -13.77 33.39 -38.68
CA ASP A 263 -13.21 32.26 -37.95
C ASP A 263 -14.16 31.04 -37.98
N ALA A 264 -13.63 29.90 -38.42
CA ALA A 264 -14.23 28.58 -38.31
C ALA A 264 -13.61 27.82 -37.12
N ASN A 265 -14.10 26.63 -36.80
CA ASN A 265 -13.54 25.83 -35.71
C ASN A 265 -12.71 24.67 -36.28
N ASP A 266 -11.52 24.98 -36.77
CA ASP A 266 -10.64 24.05 -37.49
C ASP A 266 -9.32 23.78 -36.76
N ASN A 267 -8.98 24.53 -35.71
CA ASN A 267 -7.92 24.17 -34.78
C ASN A 267 -8.50 23.44 -33.56
N ALA A 268 -7.87 22.31 -33.19
CA ALA A 268 -8.24 21.61 -31.96
C ALA A 268 -7.40 22.12 -30.77
N PRO A 269 -7.94 22.10 -29.54
CA PRO A 269 -7.18 22.48 -28.36
C PRO A 269 -5.90 21.66 -28.21
N ARG A 270 -4.80 22.29 -27.78
CA ARG A 270 -3.51 21.62 -27.57
C ARG A 270 -2.98 21.85 -26.16
N PHE A 271 -2.71 20.76 -25.43
CA PHE A 271 -2.04 20.83 -24.13
C PHE A 271 -0.58 21.31 -24.25
N LEU A 272 -0.11 22.05 -23.25
CA LEU A 272 1.27 22.55 -23.21
C LEU A 272 2.32 21.47 -22.91
N ARG A 273 1.88 20.30 -22.41
CA ARG A 273 2.74 19.14 -22.11
C ARG A 273 2.07 17.86 -22.57
N ASP A 274 2.88 16.86 -22.92
CA ASP A 274 2.40 15.55 -23.36
C ASP A 274 1.90 14.67 -22.20
N ARG A 275 2.36 14.96 -20.97
CA ARG A 275 1.88 14.33 -19.73
C ARG A 275 2.02 15.28 -18.55
N TYR A 276 1.18 15.09 -17.53
CA TYR A 276 1.28 15.82 -16.27
C TYR A 276 1.45 14.86 -15.10
N GLN A 277 2.26 15.24 -14.12
CA GLN A 277 2.50 14.46 -12.91
C GLN A 277 2.34 15.35 -11.69
N GLY A 278 1.66 14.86 -10.66
CA GLY A 278 1.44 15.53 -9.40
C GLY A 278 1.49 14.56 -8.23
N SER A 279 1.62 15.09 -7.02
CA SER A 279 1.61 14.30 -5.80
C SER A 279 0.78 15.00 -4.72
N VAL A 280 0.11 14.23 -3.88
CA VAL A 280 -0.78 14.75 -2.83
C VAL A 280 -0.76 13.81 -1.63
N PHE A 281 -0.69 14.33 -0.40
CA PHE A 281 -0.82 13.50 0.80
C PHE A 281 -2.25 12.97 0.94
N GLU A 282 -2.43 11.80 1.54
CA GLU A 282 -3.77 11.20 1.70
C GLU A 282 -4.67 11.91 2.72
N ASP A 283 -4.06 12.55 3.73
CA ASP A 283 -4.75 13.25 4.82
C ASP A 283 -5.33 14.63 4.43
N VAL A 284 -5.09 15.06 3.19
CA VAL A 284 -5.49 16.40 2.75
C VAL A 284 -7.01 16.57 2.80
N PRO A 285 -7.51 17.77 3.13
CA PRO A 285 -8.94 18.04 3.09
C PRO A 285 -9.48 17.98 1.66
N LEU A 286 -10.80 17.80 1.56
CA LEU A 286 -11.50 17.87 0.28
C LEU A 286 -11.28 19.23 -0.39
N SER A 287 -11.33 19.24 -1.72
CA SER A 287 -11.07 20.40 -2.58
C SER A 287 -9.63 20.93 -2.54
N THR A 288 -8.67 20.14 -2.08
CA THR A 288 -7.24 20.48 -2.15
C THR A 288 -6.77 20.47 -3.60
N SER A 289 -6.01 21.49 -4.01
CA SER A 289 -5.47 21.59 -5.38
C SER A 289 -4.23 20.71 -5.53
N VAL A 290 -4.26 19.80 -6.49
CA VAL A 290 -3.18 18.81 -6.72
C VAL A 290 -2.27 19.25 -7.86
N LEU A 291 -2.87 19.63 -8.99
CA LEU A 291 -2.16 19.91 -10.24
C LEU A 291 -3.00 20.85 -11.10
N GLN A 292 -2.36 21.63 -11.97
CA GLN A 292 -3.07 22.47 -12.93
C GLN A 292 -2.66 22.12 -14.36
N LEU A 293 -3.67 21.84 -15.20
CA LEU A 293 -3.51 21.63 -16.62
C LEU A 293 -3.57 22.95 -17.38
N SER A 294 -2.97 22.97 -18.57
CA SER A 294 -3.05 24.12 -19.46
C SER A 294 -3.02 23.67 -20.92
N ALA A 295 -3.97 24.17 -21.69
CA ALA A 295 -4.11 23.98 -23.12
C ALA A 295 -4.45 25.32 -23.79
N THR A 296 -4.08 25.42 -25.05
CA THR A 296 -4.32 26.59 -25.90
C THR A 296 -5.01 26.16 -27.18
N ASP A 297 -5.89 27.00 -27.68
CA ASP A 297 -6.52 26.87 -28.98
C ASP A 297 -6.17 28.11 -29.82
N ARG A 298 -6.02 27.95 -31.12
CA ARG A 298 -5.60 29.04 -32.02
C ARG A 298 -6.78 29.84 -32.55
N ASP A 299 -7.96 29.22 -32.60
CA ASP A 299 -9.18 29.86 -33.09
C ASP A 299 -9.60 31.03 -32.18
N SER A 300 -10.54 31.85 -32.63
CA SER A 300 -11.04 33.01 -31.90
C SER A 300 -12.39 32.80 -31.22
N GLY A 301 -12.71 33.69 -30.27
CA GLY A 301 -14.03 33.72 -29.64
C GLY A 301 -14.41 32.43 -28.89
N LEU A 302 -15.49 31.76 -29.33
CA LEU A 302 -15.94 30.49 -28.73
C LEU A 302 -15.15 29.29 -29.27
N ASN A 303 -14.69 29.35 -30.51
CA ASN A 303 -13.86 28.32 -31.13
C ASN A 303 -12.52 28.20 -30.40
N GLY A 304 -11.93 29.34 -30.00
CA GLY A 304 -10.71 29.35 -29.18
C GLY A 304 -10.91 29.03 -27.69
N ARG A 305 -12.15 28.91 -27.19
CA ARG A 305 -12.43 28.90 -25.74
C ARG A 305 -12.40 27.50 -25.15
N VAL A 306 -11.26 27.13 -24.58
CA VAL A 306 -11.02 25.83 -23.96
C VAL A 306 -11.73 25.66 -22.61
N LEU A 307 -12.35 24.49 -22.42
CA LEU A 307 -12.77 23.94 -21.13
C LEU A 307 -12.10 22.60 -20.86
N TYR A 308 -11.84 22.31 -19.59
CA TYR A 308 -11.26 21.05 -19.12
C TYR A 308 -12.32 20.13 -18.53
N THR A 309 -12.18 18.82 -18.75
CA THR A 309 -13.11 17.81 -18.22
C THR A 309 -12.46 16.42 -18.12
N PHE A 310 -12.92 15.60 -17.18
CA PHE A 310 -12.72 14.15 -17.21
C PHE A 310 -13.95 13.54 -17.89
N GLN A 311 -13.83 13.12 -19.16
CA GLN A 311 -14.92 12.42 -19.84
C GLN A 311 -14.88 10.93 -19.50
N GLY A 312 -16.03 10.31 -19.21
CA GLY A 312 -16.16 8.86 -19.20
C GLY A 312 -15.73 8.11 -17.93
N GLY A 313 -15.51 8.80 -16.81
CA GLY A 313 -15.10 8.16 -15.54
C GLY A 313 -13.59 8.05 -15.33
N ASP A 314 -12.79 8.72 -16.17
CA ASP A 314 -11.32 8.79 -16.03
C ASP A 314 -10.87 9.81 -14.94
N ASP A 315 -11.71 10.02 -13.93
CA ASP A 315 -11.53 10.91 -12.78
C ASP A 315 -11.06 10.18 -11.51
N GLY A 316 -10.69 8.91 -11.65
CA GLY A 316 -10.27 8.05 -10.54
C GLY A 316 -11.46 7.67 -9.67
N ASP A 317 -12.51 7.09 -10.28
CA ASP A 317 -13.74 6.68 -9.58
C ASP A 317 -14.43 7.81 -8.78
N GLY A 318 -14.31 9.05 -9.28
CA GLY A 318 -14.87 10.24 -8.65
C GLY A 318 -14.05 10.82 -7.48
N ASP A 319 -12.80 10.38 -7.30
CA ASP A 319 -11.92 10.92 -6.26
C ASP A 319 -11.33 12.29 -6.63
N PHE A 320 -11.28 12.61 -7.92
CA PHE A 320 -10.80 13.90 -8.42
C PHE A 320 -11.86 14.66 -9.20
N TYR A 321 -11.77 15.98 -9.15
CA TYR A 321 -12.56 16.91 -9.94
C TYR A 321 -11.62 17.87 -10.66
N ILE A 322 -11.90 18.18 -11.92
CA ILE A 322 -11.19 19.21 -12.67
C ILE A 322 -12.08 20.43 -12.86
N GLU A 323 -11.56 21.60 -12.47
CA GLU A 323 -12.28 22.86 -12.64
C GLU A 323 -12.29 23.27 -14.13
N PRO A 324 -13.47 23.41 -14.77
CA PRO A 324 -13.57 23.51 -16.22
C PRO A 324 -12.84 24.69 -16.86
N THR A 325 -12.66 25.80 -16.14
CA THR A 325 -12.06 27.02 -16.71
C THR A 325 -10.58 27.18 -16.36
N SER A 326 -10.15 26.71 -15.19
CA SER A 326 -8.77 26.90 -14.72
C SER A 326 -7.86 25.71 -15.00
N GLY A 327 -8.45 24.53 -15.26
CA GLY A 327 -7.70 23.28 -15.42
C GLY A 327 -7.13 22.73 -14.11
N VAL A 328 -7.50 23.29 -12.95
CA VAL A 328 -7.02 22.83 -11.65
C VAL A 328 -7.76 21.54 -11.26
N ILE A 329 -6.98 20.48 -11.04
CA ILE A 329 -7.44 19.21 -10.49
C ILE A 329 -7.44 19.31 -8.97
N ARG A 330 -8.57 18.96 -8.36
CA ARG A 330 -8.80 18.98 -6.92
C ARG A 330 -9.27 17.62 -6.42
N THR A 331 -8.98 17.33 -5.16
CA THR A 331 -9.58 16.19 -4.46
C THR A 331 -11.07 16.42 -4.25
N LEU A 332 -11.89 15.41 -4.53
CA LEU A 332 -13.35 15.43 -4.31
C LEU A 332 -13.77 14.49 -3.16
N ARG A 333 -13.01 13.42 -2.94
CA ARG A 333 -13.18 12.47 -1.83
C ARG A 333 -11.88 12.37 -1.03
N LYS A 334 -11.96 11.71 0.12
CA LYS A 334 -10.77 11.40 0.92
C LYS A 334 -9.95 10.37 0.17
N LEU A 335 -8.64 10.59 0.11
CA LEU A 335 -7.71 9.64 -0.48
C LEU A 335 -7.23 8.69 0.61
N ASP A 336 -6.79 7.53 0.19
CA ASP A 336 -6.28 6.44 1.02
C ASP A 336 -5.22 5.74 0.16
N ARG A 337 -3.97 5.85 0.57
CA ARG A 337 -2.81 5.36 -0.17
C ARG A 337 -2.74 3.83 -0.09
N GLU A 338 -3.08 3.25 1.06
CA GLU A 338 -3.15 1.79 1.28
C GLU A 338 -4.14 1.13 0.32
N ASN A 339 -5.22 1.83 -0.04
CA ASN A 339 -6.16 1.39 -1.04
C ASN A 339 -5.70 1.69 -2.48
N VAL A 340 -5.33 2.95 -2.79
CA VAL A 340 -4.90 3.37 -4.14
C VAL A 340 -3.74 4.37 -4.07
N ALA A 341 -2.51 3.87 -4.22
CA ALA A 341 -1.30 4.69 -4.15
C ALA A 341 -1.05 5.58 -5.39
N VAL A 342 -1.54 5.19 -6.58
CA VAL A 342 -1.28 5.93 -7.82
C VAL A 342 -2.52 5.95 -8.71
N TYR A 343 -2.98 7.14 -9.07
CA TYR A 343 -4.07 7.35 -10.01
C TYR A 343 -3.53 7.66 -11.40
N SER A 344 -4.06 6.95 -12.40
CA SER A 344 -3.84 7.25 -13.82
C SER A 344 -5.11 7.88 -14.38
N LEU A 345 -5.11 9.20 -14.50
CA LEU A 345 -6.26 9.99 -14.93
C LEU A 345 -6.10 10.42 -16.39
N ARG A 346 -7.21 10.68 -17.08
CA ARG A 346 -7.20 11.17 -18.45
C ARG A 346 -8.13 12.37 -18.61
N ALA A 347 -7.55 13.56 -18.78
CA ALA A 347 -8.31 14.78 -18.98
C ALA A 347 -8.44 15.14 -20.45
N PHE A 348 -9.48 15.90 -20.77
CA PHE A 348 -9.76 16.45 -22.09
C PHE A 348 -9.82 17.97 -22.03
N ALA A 349 -9.23 18.61 -23.03
CA ALA A 349 -9.45 20.01 -23.36
C ALA A 349 -10.42 20.04 -24.54
N VAL A 350 -11.54 20.76 -24.40
CA VAL A 350 -12.62 20.83 -25.38
C VAL A 350 -12.91 22.30 -25.65
N ASP A 351 -12.94 22.70 -26.92
CA ASP A 351 -13.35 24.04 -27.31
C ASP A 351 -14.88 24.25 -27.14
N ARG A 352 -15.38 25.41 -27.57
CA ARG A 352 -16.83 25.68 -27.66
C ARG A 352 -17.30 25.93 -29.09
N GLY A 353 -16.56 25.42 -30.08
CA GLY A 353 -16.95 25.46 -31.47
C GLY A 353 -18.11 24.50 -31.79
N SER A 354 -18.59 24.56 -33.03
CA SER A 354 -19.69 23.71 -33.51
C SER A 354 -19.37 23.14 -34.90
N PRO A 355 -18.99 21.84 -35.01
CA PRO A 355 -18.86 20.86 -33.93
C PRO A 355 -17.64 21.14 -33.02
N PRO A 356 -17.68 20.74 -31.73
CA PRO A 356 -16.56 20.97 -30.85
C PRO A 356 -15.40 20.00 -31.13
N LEU A 357 -14.17 20.50 -31.10
CA LEU A 357 -12.94 19.71 -31.18
C LEU A 357 -12.34 19.51 -29.78
N LYS A 358 -11.54 18.46 -29.65
CA LYS A 358 -10.95 18.07 -28.35
C LYS A 358 -9.60 17.41 -28.48
N ALA A 359 -8.78 17.56 -27.43
CA ALA A 359 -7.57 16.78 -27.20
C ALA A 359 -7.59 16.12 -25.83
N SER A 360 -6.83 15.03 -25.66
CA SER A 360 -6.69 14.32 -24.39
C SER A 360 -5.25 14.35 -23.90
N VAL A 361 -5.05 14.32 -22.57
CA VAL A 361 -3.73 14.19 -21.94
C VAL A 361 -3.77 13.20 -20.78
N ASP A 362 -2.70 12.42 -20.64
CA ASP A 362 -2.52 11.49 -19.53
C ASP A 362 -1.91 12.19 -18.32
N ILE A 363 -2.45 11.88 -17.15
CA ILE A 363 -2.07 12.48 -15.87
C ILE A 363 -1.80 11.37 -14.87
N GLN A 364 -0.71 11.50 -14.12
CA GLN A 364 -0.40 10.59 -13.03
C GLN A 364 -0.40 11.37 -11.71
N VAL A 365 -1.20 10.93 -10.74
CA VAL A 365 -1.21 11.47 -9.38
C VAL A 365 -0.71 10.40 -8.43
N THR A 366 0.39 10.67 -7.75
CA THR A 366 0.92 9.81 -6.69
C THR A 366 0.37 10.27 -5.34
N VAL A 367 -0.28 9.37 -4.60
CA VAL A 367 -0.68 9.63 -3.22
C VAL A 367 0.54 9.42 -2.33
N LEU A 368 0.81 10.40 -1.46
CA LEU A 368 1.91 10.37 -0.51
C LEU A 368 1.39 9.89 0.84
N ASP A 369 2.17 8.99 1.43
CA ASP A 369 1.90 8.30 2.69
C ASP A 369 1.88 9.23 3.91
N ILE A 370 0.95 8.97 4.83
CA ILE A 370 0.85 9.51 6.17
C ILE A 370 0.76 8.33 7.14
N ASN A 371 1.49 8.41 8.27
CA ASN A 371 1.45 7.38 9.30
C ASN A 371 0.10 7.38 10.05
N ASP A 372 -0.92 6.71 9.50
CA ASP A 372 -2.26 6.63 10.07
C ASP A 372 -2.70 5.20 10.44
N ASN A 373 -1.90 4.17 10.11
CA ASN A 373 -2.14 2.79 10.53
C ASN A 373 -1.14 2.33 11.60
N PRO A 374 -1.58 1.87 12.77
CA PRO A 374 -0.67 1.23 13.72
C PRO A 374 -0.20 -0.14 13.21
N PRO A 375 0.98 -0.63 13.64
CA PRO A 375 1.37 -2.01 13.37
C PRO A 375 0.35 -2.97 13.98
N VAL A 376 0.06 -4.09 13.32
CA VAL A 376 -0.93 -5.07 13.78
C VAL A 376 -0.27 -6.44 13.92
N PHE A 377 -0.40 -7.06 15.09
CA PHE A 377 0.00 -8.44 15.31
C PHE A 377 -0.98 -9.40 14.64
N GLU A 378 -0.52 -10.60 14.25
CA GLU A 378 -1.39 -11.63 13.68
C GLU A 378 -2.48 -12.09 14.68
N LYS A 379 -2.17 -12.04 15.98
CA LYS A 379 -3.04 -12.44 17.09
C LYS A 379 -2.87 -11.51 18.28
N ASP A 380 -3.94 -11.35 19.05
CA ASP A 380 -3.92 -10.59 20.32
C ASP A 380 -3.19 -11.37 21.44
N GLU A 381 -3.23 -12.70 21.35
CA GLU A 381 -2.61 -13.62 22.30
C GLU A 381 -1.80 -14.71 21.55
N PHE A 382 -0.58 -14.96 22.02
CA PHE A 382 0.31 -16.01 21.51
C PHE A 382 0.56 -17.06 22.58
N ASP A 383 0.19 -18.32 22.33
CA ASP A 383 0.62 -19.46 23.13
C ASP A 383 1.87 -20.10 22.50
N ILE A 384 2.97 -20.06 23.24
CA ILE A 384 4.26 -20.65 22.87
C ILE A 384 4.54 -21.79 23.86
N PHE A 385 4.87 -22.97 23.32
CA PHE A 385 5.28 -24.12 24.11
C PHE A 385 6.78 -24.32 23.96
N VAL A 386 7.50 -24.34 25.08
CA VAL A 386 8.95 -24.46 25.13
C VAL A 386 9.31 -25.66 25.99
N GLU A 387 10.16 -26.55 25.51
CA GLU A 387 10.73 -27.61 26.33
C GLU A 387 11.59 -26.98 27.43
N GLU A 388 11.41 -27.40 28.68
CA GLU A 388 12.36 -27.00 29.72
C GLU A 388 13.76 -27.51 29.41
N ASN A 389 14.77 -26.97 30.10
CA ASN A 389 16.17 -27.25 29.81
C ASN A 389 16.63 -26.88 28.38
N SER A 390 15.80 -26.15 27.63
CA SER A 390 16.18 -25.55 26.36
C SER A 390 17.44 -24.68 26.55
N PRO A 391 18.46 -24.77 25.66
CA PRO A 391 19.71 -24.05 25.85
C PRO A 391 19.52 -22.55 26.03
N VAL A 392 20.23 -21.94 26.98
CA VAL A 392 20.30 -20.48 27.10
C VAL A 392 20.74 -19.85 25.79
N GLY A 393 20.02 -18.82 25.35
CA GLY A 393 20.22 -18.15 24.07
C GLY A 393 19.47 -18.78 22.90
N SER A 394 18.65 -19.80 23.14
CA SER A 394 17.75 -20.34 22.12
C SER A 394 16.56 -19.40 21.83
N ILE A 395 16.13 -19.38 20.58
CA ILE A 395 14.95 -18.63 20.13
C ILE A 395 13.73 -19.49 20.44
N VAL A 396 12.86 -19.00 21.32
CA VAL A 396 11.64 -19.71 21.76
C VAL A 396 10.45 -19.43 20.85
N ALA A 397 10.41 -18.25 20.22
CA ALA A 397 9.41 -17.91 19.20
C ALA A 397 9.86 -16.72 18.36
N ARG A 398 9.17 -16.49 17.25
CA ARG A 398 9.24 -15.26 16.46
C ARG A 398 7.90 -14.56 16.50
N ILE A 399 7.87 -13.35 17.06
CA ILE A 399 6.69 -12.48 17.10
C ILE A 399 6.76 -11.55 15.90
N SER A 400 5.68 -11.46 15.13
CA SER A 400 5.60 -10.57 13.96
C SER A 400 4.34 -9.72 13.97
N ALA A 401 4.50 -8.47 13.57
CA ALA A 401 3.44 -7.53 13.24
C ALA A 401 3.61 -7.03 11.79
N THR A 402 2.54 -6.50 11.22
CA THR A 402 2.50 -5.89 9.88
C THR A 402 1.95 -4.48 9.97
N ASP A 403 2.52 -3.57 9.20
CA ASP A 403 2.10 -2.17 9.11
C ASP A 403 1.92 -1.84 7.62
N PRO A 404 0.72 -1.39 7.18
CA PRO A 404 0.41 -1.20 5.76
C PRO A 404 0.98 0.09 5.17
N ASP A 405 1.50 1.00 5.98
CA ASP A 405 2.08 2.29 5.57
C ASP A 405 3.37 2.11 4.73
N GLU A 406 4.00 3.20 4.30
CA GLU A 406 5.21 3.16 3.45
C GLU A 406 6.50 3.61 4.15
N GLY A 407 7.60 2.93 3.82
CA GLY A 407 8.94 3.37 4.18
C GLY A 407 9.18 3.37 5.69
N THR A 408 9.49 4.54 6.26
CA THR A 408 9.72 4.67 7.71
C THR A 408 8.44 4.53 8.52
N ASN A 409 7.28 4.81 7.93
CA ASN A 409 5.99 4.72 8.61
C ASN A 409 5.53 3.28 8.79
N ALA A 410 6.04 2.33 7.99
CA ALA A 410 5.85 0.89 8.22
C ALA A 410 7.07 0.19 8.86
N GLN A 411 8.06 0.95 9.35
CA GLN A 411 9.23 0.35 10.00
C GLN A 411 8.89 -0.03 11.45
N ILE A 412 8.65 -1.31 11.66
CA ILE A 412 8.24 -1.84 12.97
C ILE A 412 9.45 -2.08 13.87
N MET A 413 9.32 -1.64 15.12
CA MET A 413 10.22 -1.99 16.22
C MET A 413 9.46 -2.74 17.32
N TYR A 414 10.08 -3.76 17.89
CA TYR A 414 9.50 -4.61 18.93
C TYR A 414 10.13 -4.36 20.31
N GLN A 415 9.33 -4.45 21.36
CA GLN A 415 9.82 -4.39 22.75
C GLN A 415 8.92 -5.17 23.71
N ILE A 416 9.48 -5.66 24.81
CA ILE A 416 8.72 -6.22 25.92
C ILE A 416 8.39 -5.08 26.90
N VAL A 417 7.11 -4.87 27.20
CA VAL A 417 6.66 -3.75 28.04
C VAL A 417 6.25 -4.19 29.44
N GLU A 418 5.79 -5.43 29.62
CA GLU A 418 5.30 -5.93 30.92
C GLU A 418 5.62 -7.43 31.11
N GLY A 419 5.60 -7.90 32.36
CA GLY A 419 5.66 -9.33 32.71
C GLY A 419 7.04 -9.98 32.77
N ASN A 420 8.06 -9.38 32.15
CA ASN A 420 9.41 -9.96 32.04
C ASN A 420 10.32 -9.66 33.23
N ILE A 421 9.96 -10.13 34.43
CA ILE A 421 10.76 -9.98 35.65
C ILE A 421 11.22 -11.36 36.11
N PRO A 422 12.52 -11.63 36.30
CA PRO A 422 13.67 -10.72 36.31
C PRO A 422 14.48 -10.66 34.98
N GLU A 423 13.86 -10.33 33.85
CA GLU A 423 14.50 -10.31 32.50
C GLU A 423 14.90 -11.70 31.97
N VAL A 424 13.93 -12.62 31.98
CA VAL A 424 14.12 -14.01 31.50
C VAL A 424 14.18 -14.08 29.98
N PHE A 425 13.48 -13.18 29.28
CA PHE A 425 13.41 -13.15 27.83
C PHE A 425 13.97 -11.86 27.23
N GLN A 426 14.54 -11.96 26.04
CA GLN A 426 14.90 -10.83 25.19
C GLN A 426 14.11 -10.89 23.89
N LEU A 427 13.50 -9.78 23.50
CA LEU A 427 12.86 -9.65 22.19
C LEU A 427 13.77 -8.80 21.30
N ASP A 428 14.16 -9.33 20.14
CA ASP A 428 14.93 -8.59 19.16
C ASP A 428 14.10 -7.43 18.59
N LEU A 429 14.72 -6.25 18.53
CA LEU A 429 14.07 -5.00 18.16
C LEU A 429 13.53 -5.01 16.72
N LEU A 430 14.17 -5.74 15.80
CA LEU A 430 13.92 -5.62 14.36
C LEU A 430 13.24 -6.85 13.77
N ASN A 431 13.63 -8.06 14.18
CA ASN A 431 13.12 -9.30 13.61
C ASN A 431 12.07 -10.01 14.48
N GLY A 432 11.89 -9.56 15.73
CA GLY A 432 10.91 -10.10 16.66
C GLY A 432 11.24 -11.49 17.21
N ASP A 433 12.50 -11.93 17.14
CA ASP A 433 12.94 -13.18 17.77
C ASP A 433 12.93 -13.03 19.30
N LEU A 434 12.12 -13.87 19.96
CA LEU A 434 12.05 -13.98 21.40
C LEU A 434 13.05 -15.05 21.86
N THR A 435 14.03 -14.65 22.67
CA THR A 435 15.16 -15.49 23.09
C THR A 435 15.13 -15.68 24.60
N ALA A 436 15.38 -16.91 25.07
CA ALA A 436 15.53 -17.19 26.50
C ALA A 436 16.95 -16.82 26.98
N LEU A 437 17.07 -15.99 28.01
CA LEU A 437 18.35 -15.53 28.58
C LEU A 437 18.82 -16.34 29.80
N MET A 438 17.95 -17.18 30.33
CA MET A 438 18.20 -18.02 31.50
C MET A 438 17.64 -19.41 31.23
N ASP A 439 18.09 -20.38 32.02
CA ASP A 439 17.53 -21.73 32.01
C ASP A 439 16.05 -21.68 32.41
N LEU A 440 15.23 -22.40 31.66
CA LEU A 440 13.79 -22.52 31.88
C LEU A 440 13.54 -23.88 32.53
N ASP A 441 12.97 -23.85 33.73
CA ASP A 441 12.82 -24.99 34.65
C ASP A 441 11.34 -25.08 35.07
N TYR A 442 10.68 -26.19 34.71
CA TYR A 442 9.26 -26.39 34.89
C TYR A 442 8.90 -26.51 36.37
N GLU A 443 9.72 -27.21 37.16
CA GLU A 443 9.54 -27.42 38.60
C GLU A 443 9.59 -26.09 39.37
N SER A 444 10.37 -25.13 38.89
CA SER A 444 10.40 -23.77 39.42
C SER A 444 9.21 -22.93 38.96
N ARG A 445 8.91 -22.92 37.65
CA ARG A 445 7.85 -22.08 37.08
C ARG A 445 7.33 -22.61 35.73
N THR A 446 6.06 -22.98 35.71
CA THR A 446 5.42 -23.60 34.55
C THR A 446 4.98 -22.62 33.44
N GLU A 447 4.80 -21.33 33.74
CA GLU A 447 4.33 -20.33 32.77
C GLU A 447 4.93 -18.94 33.01
N TYR A 448 5.28 -18.27 31.90
CA TYR A 448 5.62 -16.86 31.84
C TYR A 448 4.62 -16.12 30.95
N VAL A 449 4.07 -15.02 31.47
CA VAL A 449 3.15 -14.15 30.72
C VAL A 449 3.85 -12.81 30.55
N ILE A 450 4.12 -12.43 29.31
CA ILE A 450 4.74 -11.15 28.96
C ILE A 450 3.84 -10.38 27.99
N VAL A 451 3.94 -9.06 28.01
CA VAL A 451 3.26 -8.20 27.04
C VAL A 451 4.30 -7.59 26.12
N VAL A 452 4.13 -7.79 24.82
CA VAL A 452 5.00 -7.26 23.78
C VAL A 452 4.30 -6.11 23.06
N GLN A 453 5.08 -5.16 22.56
CA GLN A 453 4.60 -3.99 21.82
C GLN A 453 5.34 -3.88 20.50
N ALA A 454 4.58 -3.66 19.42
CA ALA A 454 5.10 -3.26 18.11
C ALA A 454 4.84 -1.75 17.93
N THR A 455 5.80 -1.02 17.35
CA THR A 455 5.68 0.42 17.12
C THR A 455 6.25 0.80 15.76
N SER A 456 5.51 1.61 15.02
CA SER A 456 6.00 2.34 13.84
C SER A 456 6.18 3.84 14.10
N ALA A 457 6.03 4.26 15.37
CA ALA A 457 6.31 5.60 15.91
C ALA A 457 5.59 6.75 15.16
N PRO A 458 4.52 7.34 15.73
CA PRO A 458 4.09 7.23 17.13
C PRO A 458 3.09 6.09 17.39
N LEU A 459 2.63 5.40 16.34
CA LEU A 459 1.58 4.41 16.46
C LEU A 459 2.11 3.08 17.03
N VAL A 460 1.32 2.48 17.91
CA VAL A 460 1.70 1.28 18.67
C VAL A 460 0.56 0.29 18.78
N SER A 461 0.90 -0.99 18.87
CA SER A 461 -0.02 -2.08 19.24
C SER A 461 0.64 -3.00 20.26
N ARG A 462 -0.18 -3.76 20.99
CA ARG A 462 0.27 -4.68 22.04
C ARG A 462 -0.34 -6.05 21.85
N ALA A 463 0.39 -7.09 22.24
CA ALA A 463 -0.09 -8.46 22.30
C ALA A 463 0.43 -9.15 23.57
N THR A 464 -0.33 -10.11 24.08
CA THR A 464 0.06 -10.93 25.25
C THR A 464 0.69 -12.23 24.76
N VAL A 465 1.79 -12.63 25.38
CA VAL A 465 2.52 -13.85 25.03
C VAL A 465 2.58 -14.77 26.25
N HIS A 466 1.95 -15.92 26.12
CA HIS A 466 1.92 -17.02 27.09
C HIS A 466 3.00 -18.03 26.72
N ILE A 467 4.07 -18.08 27.50
CA ILE A 467 5.18 -19.01 27.31
C ILE A 467 4.99 -20.12 28.33
N ARG A 468 4.55 -21.28 27.86
CA ARG A 468 4.24 -22.45 28.68
C ARG A 468 5.37 -23.45 28.54
N LEU A 469 5.93 -23.88 29.67
CA LEU A 469 6.96 -24.89 29.68
C LEU A 469 6.35 -26.30 29.53
N LEU A 470 7.03 -27.14 28.76
CA LEU A 470 6.76 -28.56 28.67
C LEU A 470 7.74 -29.29 29.59
N ASP A 471 7.16 -29.95 30.59
CA ASP A 471 7.82 -30.83 31.56
C ASP A 471 8.58 -31.97 30.85
N GLN A 472 9.79 -32.25 31.34
CA GLN A 472 10.70 -33.30 30.93
C GLN A 472 11.11 -34.09 32.17
N ASN A 473 11.15 -35.42 32.05
CA ASN A 473 11.66 -36.29 33.11
C ASN A 473 13.17 -36.10 33.30
N ASP A 474 13.57 -35.17 34.17
CA ASP A 474 14.95 -34.84 34.50
C ASP A 474 15.24 -34.90 36.01
N ASN A 475 14.21 -35.06 36.85
CA ASN A 475 14.35 -35.28 38.27
C ASN A 475 14.12 -36.76 38.65
N PRO A 476 14.90 -37.29 39.62
CA PRO A 476 14.67 -38.63 40.11
C PRO A 476 13.53 -38.68 41.16
N PRO A 477 12.76 -39.79 41.23
CA PRO A 477 11.72 -39.95 42.23
C PRO A 477 12.26 -39.86 43.65
N VAL A 478 11.50 -39.23 44.54
CA VAL A 478 11.82 -39.04 45.95
C VAL A 478 11.11 -40.10 46.80
N LEU A 479 11.88 -40.95 47.47
CA LEU A 479 11.39 -41.94 48.42
C LEU A 479 12.30 -42.00 49.67
N GLN A 480 11.70 -41.83 50.85
CA GLN A 480 12.39 -41.95 52.14
C GLN A 480 12.13 -43.32 52.77
N ASP A 481 13.02 -43.74 53.68
CA ASP A 481 12.75 -44.90 54.53
C ASP A 481 11.47 -44.68 55.34
N PHE A 482 10.60 -45.68 55.36
CA PHE A 482 9.29 -45.57 55.99
C PHE A 482 8.91 -46.82 56.79
N GLN A 483 7.95 -46.68 57.69
CA GLN A 483 7.52 -47.73 58.59
C GLN A 483 6.02 -47.96 58.48
N ILE A 484 5.60 -49.21 58.56
CA ILE A 484 4.20 -49.61 58.67
C ILE A 484 3.99 -50.15 60.08
N LEU A 485 3.36 -49.34 60.92
CA LEU A 485 3.04 -49.66 62.31
C LEU A 485 1.62 -50.21 62.38
N PHE A 486 1.51 -51.54 62.43
CA PHE A 486 0.24 -52.24 62.49
C PHE A 486 -0.04 -52.70 63.93
N ASN A 487 -0.86 -51.93 64.64
CA ASN A 487 -1.41 -52.34 65.93
C ASN A 487 -2.62 -53.26 65.71
N ASN A 488 -2.48 -54.54 66.05
CA ASN A 488 -3.55 -55.52 65.94
C ASN A 488 -4.19 -55.78 67.30
N TYR A 489 -5.46 -55.40 67.47
CA TYR A 489 -6.24 -55.63 68.69
C TYR A 489 -7.31 -56.70 68.43
N VAL A 490 -7.25 -57.81 69.18
CA VAL A 490 -8.15 -58.95 69.01
C VAL A 490 -8.94 -59.19 70.29
N THR A 491 -10.27 -59.17 70.17
CA THR A 491 -11.18 -59.49 71.27
C THR A 491 -11.96 -60.77 70.99
N ASN A 492 -12.47 -61.41 72.03
CA ASN A 492 -13.33 -62.60 71.91
C ASN A 492 -14.69 -62.32 71.19
N LYS A 493 -15.00 -61.06 70.82
CA LYS A 493 -16.28 -60.64 70.23
C LYS A 493 -16.14 -60.00 68.84
N SER A 494 -14.95 -59.57 68.42
CA SER A 494 -14.71 -58.99 67.09
C SER A 494 -13.27 -59.23 66.64
N ASN A 495 -13.08 -59.88 65.49
CA ASN A 495 -11.83 -59.86 64.74
C ASN A 495 -11.97 -58.87 63.58
N SER A 496 -11.14 -57.85 63.57
CA SER A 496 -11.21 -56.71 62.64
C SER A 496 -9.93 -56.61 61.81
N PHE A 497 -9.44 -57.74 61.31
CA PHE A 497 -8.33 -57.69 60.37
C PHE A 497 -8.72 -56.81 59.16
N PRO A 498 -7.91 -55.81 58.78
CA PRO A 498 -8.34 -54.78 57.86
C PRO A 498 -8.33 -55.37 56.45
N SER A 499 -9.50 -55.45 55.81
CA SER A 499 -9.61 -55.86 54.41
C SER A 499 -9.54 -54.62 53.52
N GLY A 500 -8.59 -54.57 52.59
CA GLY A 500 -8.48 -53.47 51.62
C GLY A 500 -7.14 -52.76 51.65
N VAL A 501 -7.09 -51.56 51.07
CA VAL A 501 -5.90 -50.71 50.96
C VAL A 501 -5.61 -50.06 52.33
N ILE A 502 -4.38 -50.22 52.80
CA ILE A 502 -3.90 -49.68 54.08
C ILE A 502 -3.07 -48.39 53.91
N GLY A 503 -2.86 -47.96 52.68
CA GLY A 503 -2.09 -46.76 52.34
C GLY A 503 -1.31 -46.97 51.06
N LYS A 504 -0.52 -45.97 50.68
CA LYS A 504 0.36 -46.00 49.51
C LYS A 504 1.82 -45.90 49.96
N ILE A 505 2.73 -46.46 49.17
CA ILE A 505 4.17 -46.20 49.33
C ILE A 505 4.41 -44.68 49.19
N PRO A 506 5.07 -44.01 50.16
CA PRO A 506 5.20 -42.55 50.20
C PRO A 506 6.31 -42.04 49.25
N GLY A 507 6.22 -42.42 47.97
CA GLY A 507 7.08 -41.94 46.89
C GLY A 507 6.35 -40.96 45.98
N HIS A 508 7.01 -39.85 45.66
CA HIS A 508 6.54 -38.84 44.70
C HIS A 508 7.69 -38.39 43.81
N ASP A 509 7.36 -37.86 42.64
CA ASP A 509 8.31 -37.28 41.70
C ASP A 509 8.10 -35.76 41.64
N PRO A 510 9.15 -34.93 41.57
CA PRO A 510 9.01 -33.53 41.18
C PRO A 510 8.37 -33.36 39.80
N ASP A 511 8.68 -34.27 38.87
CA ASP A 511 8.21 -34.20 37.48
C ASP A 511 6.72 -34.62 37.44
N VAL A 512 5.87 -33.71 36.98
CA VAL A 512 4.40 -33.87 37.05
C VAL A 512 3.90 -34.79 35.95
N SER A 513 4.60 -34.81 34.81
CA SER A 513 4.26 -35.61 33.64
C SER A 513 4.52 -37.12 33.82
N ASP A 514 5.22 -37.49 34.89
CA ASP A 514 5.70 -38.85 35.11
C ASP A 514 4.69 -39.85 35.69
N SER A 515 4.96 -41.12 35.40
CA SER A 515 4.21 -42.26 35.95
C SER A 515 5.12 -43.14 36.79
N LEU A 516 4.84 -43.21 38.10
CA LEU A 516 5.65 -43.99 39.02
C LEU A 516 5.23 -45.47 39.08
N ALA A 517 6.21 -46.35 38.96
CA ALA A 517 6.12 -47.79 39.16
C ALA A 517 6.77 -48.21 40.49
N TYR A 518 6.08 -49.04 41.26
CA TYR A 518 6.43 -49.43 42.61
C TYR A 518 6.71 -50.94 42.70
N THR A 519 7.81 -51.34 43.33
CA THR A 519 8.17 -52.76 43.49
C THR A 519 8.83 -53.08 44.83
N PHE A 520 8.64 -54.31 45.33
CA PHE A 520 9.47 -54.86 46.41
C PHE A 520 10.69 -55.56 45.80
N VAL A 521 11.88 -55.11 46.18
CA VAL A 521 13.16 -55.65 45.71
C VAL A 521 13.63 -56.82 46.57
N GLN A 522 13.40 -56.75 47.89
CA GLN A 522 13.86 -57.75 48.87
C GLN A 522 12.99 -57.74 50.15
N GLY A 523 12.91 -58.86 50.87
CA GLY A 523 12.39 -58.93 52.24
C GLY A 523 10.88 -59.19 52.37
N ASN A 524 10.16 -59.24 51.24
CA ASN A 524 8.73 -59.58 51.18
C ASN A 524 8.49 -60.96 50.52
N GLU A 525 9.40 -61.91 50.67
CA GLU A 525 9.33 -63.25 50.04
C GLU A 525 8.15 -64.08 50.57
N LEU A 526 7.67 -63.76 51.78
CA LEU A 526 6.48 -64.36 52.41
C LEU A 526 5.17 -63.68 52.00
N ASN A 527 5.19 -62.70 51.07
CA ASN A 527 4.03 -61.94 50.61
C ASN A 527 3.22 -61.34 51.78
N LEU A 528 3.90 -60.77 52.78
CA LEU A 528 3.26 -60.16 53.95
C LEU A 528 2.48 -58.89 53.56
N LEU A 529 2.98 -58.17 52.56
CA LEU A 529 2.34 -57.00 51.96
C LEU A 529 2.04 -57.26 50.48
N LEU A 530 0.84 -56.91 50.03
CA LEU A 530 0.45 -56.93 48.62
C LEU A 530 0.54 -55.51 48.08
N LEU A 531 1.23 -55.34 46.95
CA LEU A 531 1.47 -54.05 46.32
C LEU A 531 0.83 -54.00 44.93
N ASP A 532 0.08 -52.95 44.65
CA ASP A 532 -0.24 -52.55 43.28
C ASP A 532 0.95 -51.77 42.70
N SER A 533 1.57 -52.32 41.65
CA SER A 533 2.79 -51.75 41.08
C SER A 533 2.59 -50.43 40.34
N ALA A 534 1.35 -50.09 39.93
CA ALA A 534 1.08 -48.85 39.20
C ALA A 534 0.58 -47.74 40.13
N THR A 535 -0.26 -48.08 41.12
CA THR A 535 -0.80 -47.07 42.05
C THR A 535 0.05 -46.90 43.29
N GLY A 536 0.89 -47.88 43.63
CA GLY A 536 1.67 -47.91 44.87
C GLY A 536 0.86 -48.30 46.11
N GLU A 537 -0.40 -48.69 45.94
CA GLU A 537 -1.30 -49.07 47.03
C GLU A 537 -0.86 -50.37 47.71
N LEU A 538 -0.85 -50.36 49.03
CA LEU A 538 -0.47 -51.48 49.89
C LEU A 538 -1.71 -52.12 50.52
N LYS A 539 -1.72 -53.45 50.62
CA LYS A 539 -2.70 -54.25 51.37
C LYS A 539 -1.98 -55.23 52.29
N LEU A 540 -2.57 -55.54 53.43
CA LEU A 540 -2.04 -56.59 54.33
C LEU A 540 -2.46 -57.97 53.83
N SER A 541 -1.53 -58.93 53.83
CA SER A 541 -1.86 -60.33 53.59
C SER A 541 -2.59 -60.93 54.78
N HIS A 542 -3.55 -61.83 54.51
CA HIS A 542 -4.28 -62.56 55.54
C HIS A 542 -3.34 -63.45 56.39
N ASP A 543 -2.14 -63.76 55.91
CA ASP A 543 -1.13 -64.53 56.67
C ASP A 543 -0.66 -63.81 57.94
N LEU A 544 -0.86 -62.49 58.03
CA LEU A 544 -0.58 -61.68 59.21
C LEU A 544 -1.68 -61.77 60.29
N ASP A 545 -2.85 -62.34 59.98
CA ASP A 545 -3.96 -62.53 60.93
C ASP A 545 -3.75 -63.80 61.80
N ASN A 546 -2.61 -63.86 62.49
CA ASN A 546 -2.18 -65.04 63.25
C ASN A 546 -1.90 -64.74 64.73
N ASN A 547 -2.22 -63.52 65.19
CA ASN A 547 -2.02 -63.03 66.55
C ASN A 547 -0.58 -63.14 67.06
N ARG A 548 0.42 -63.01 66.16
CA ARG A 548 1.84 -63.00 66.54
C ARG A 548 2.46 -61.62 66.27
N PRO A 549 3.29 -61.11 67.19
CA PRO A 549 4.12 -59.95 66.89
C PRO A 549 5.11 -60.33 65.78
N LEU A 550 5.36 -59.40 64.88
CA LEU A 550 6.25 -59.58 63.74
C LEU A 550 6.98 -58.28 63.44
N GLU A 551 8.27 -58.38 63.12
CA GLU A 551 9.04 -57.29 62.53
C GLU A 551 9.70 -57.81 61.25
N ALA A 552 9.42 -57.15 60.12
CA ALA A 552 9.95 -57.52 58.82
C ALA A 552 10.55 -56.28 58.14
N LEU A 553 11.76 -56.44 57.61
CA LEU A 553 12.47 -55.39 56.88
C LEU A 553 12.39 -55.69 55.39
N MET A 554 11.85 -54.75 54.62
CA MET A 554 11.66 -54.89 53.17
C MET A 554 12.41 -53.76 52.46
N LYS A 555 12.88 -54.02 51.25
CA LYS A 555 13.45 -53.00 50.37
C LYS A 555 12.48 -52.72 49.24
N VAL A 556 12.09 -51.47 49.09
CA VAL A 556 11.15 -50.98 48.09
C VAL A 556 11.91 -50.17 47.04
N SER A 557 11.48 -50.25 45.77
CA SER A 557 11.95 -49.36 44.70
C SER A 557 10.77 -48.63 44.06
N VAL A 558 11.01 -47.36 43.73
CA VAL A 558 10.13 -46.49 42.95
C VAL A 558 10.91 -46.05 41.71
N SER A 559 10.29 -46.12 40.53
CA SER A 559 10.89 -45.73 39.26
C SER A 559 9.85 -45.07 38.37
N ASP A 560 10.21 -43.97 37.74
CA ASP A 560 9.46 -43.25 36.71
C ASP A 560 9.65 -43.86 35.29
N GLY A 561 10.61 -44.79 35.14
CA GLY A 561 11.01 -45.41 33.87
C GLY A 561 12.40 -44.99 33.37
N VAL A 562 12.92 -43.86 33.85
CA VAL A 562 14.26 -43.31 33.54
C VAL A 562 15.16 -43.41 34.77
N HIS A 563 14.71 -42.86 35.88
CA HIS A 563 15.34 -42.88 37.19
C HIS A 563 14.71 -43.94 38.11
N SER A 564 15.45 -44.33 39.15
CA SER A 564 14.91 -45.21 40.19
C SER A 564 15.57 -44.97 41.53
N VAL A 565 14.75 -44.96 42.57
CA VAL A 565 15.17 -44.82 43.98
C VAL A 565 14.77 -46.06 44.75
N THR A 566 15.52 -46.36 45.83
CA THR A 566 15.16 -47.44 46.76
C THR A 566 15.17 -46.96 48.19
N ALA A 567 14.23 -47.45 48.99
CA ALA A 567 14.15 -47.18 50.43
C ALA A 567 13.82 -48.45 51.22
N VAL A 568 14.05 -48.39 52.51
CA VAL A 568 13.74 -49.44 53.47
C VAL A 568 12.34 -49.23 54.04
N CYS A 569 11.52 -50.27 53.98
CA CYS A 569 10.20 -50.35 54.58
C CYS A 569 10.24 -51.31 55.77
N THR A 570 9.96 -50.82 56.98
CA THR A 570 9.86 -51.67 58.18
C THR A 570 8.40 -51.93 58.52
N LEU A 571 7.94 -53.18 58.42
CA LEU A 571 6.64 -53.61 58.91
C LEU A 571 6.78 -54.08 60.36
N ARG A 572 6.11 -53.39 61.29
CA ARG A 572 6.04 -53.75 62.71
C ARG A 572 4.60 -54.05 63.10
N VAL A 573 4.33 -55.32 63.42
CA VAL A 573 3.05 -55.80 63.91
C VAL A 573 3.12 -55.94 65.42
N THR A 574 2.33 -55.13 66.12
CA THR A 574 2.23 -55.14 67.59
C THR A 574 0.88 -55.74 67.98
N ILE A 575 0.90 -56.78 68.81
CA ILE A 575 -0.33 -57.35 69.37
C ILE A 575 -0.73 -56.55 70.61
N ILE A 576 -1.89 -55.90 70.54
CA ILE A 576 -2.41 -55.06 71.60
C ILE A 576 -3.26 -55.91 72.55
N THR A 577 -3.01 -55.79 73.86
CA THR A 577 -3.71 -56.55 74.91
C THR A 577 -4.66 -55.67 75.71
N ASP A 578 -5.66 -56.26 76.37
CA ASP A 578 -6.58 -55.52 77.24
C ASP A 578 -5.85 -54.79 78.38
N ASP A 579 -4.74 -55.34 78.88
CA ASP A 579 -3.95 -54.73 79.96
C ASP A 579 -3.21 -53.47 79.49
N MET A 580 -2.69 -53.48 78.25
CA MET A 580 -2.09 -52.31 77.60
C MET A 580 -3.09 -51.17 77.43
N LEU A 581 -4.31 -51.51 77.00
CA LEU A 581 -5.40 -50.56 76.76
C LEU A 581 -5.97 -50.00 78.06
N THR A 582 -6.19 -50.85 79.06
CA THR A 582 -6.74 -50.45 80.37
C THR A 582 -5.80 -49.48 81.11
N ASN A 583 -4.49 -49.64 80.93
CA ASN A 583 -3.45 -48.82 81.55
C ASN A 583 -2.93 -47.72 80.62
N SER A 584 -3.77 -47.22 79.72
CA SER A 584 -3.41 -46.14 78.78
C SER A 584 -4.01 -44.79 79.19
N ILE A 585 -3.42 -43.71 78.68
CA ILE A 585 -3.93 -42.35 78.81
C ILE A 585 -3.99 -41.68 77.44
N THR A 586 -4.85 -40.66 77.30
CA THR A 586 -4.91 -39.81 76.10
C THR A 586 -4.40 -38.42 76.44
N VAL A 587 -3.42 -37.94 75.67
CA VAL A 587 -2.89 -36.57 75.75
C VAL A 587 -3.37 -35.75 74.57
N ARG A 588 -3.67 -34.47 74.81
CA ARG A 588 -4.10 -33.50 73.79
C ARG A 588 -2.91 -32.62 73.40
N LEU A 589 -2.57 -32.58 72.12
CA LEU A 589 -1.44 -31.81 71.58
C LEU A 589 -1.95 -30.57 70.85
N GLU A 590 -1.43 -29.39 71.20
CA GLU A 590 -1.82 -28.11 70.59
C GLU A 590 -1.15 -27.89 69.22
N ASN A 591 -1.93 -27.36 68.26
CA ASN A 591 -1.50 -27.00 66.90
C ASN A 591 -0.79 -28.13 66.14
N MET A 592 -1.42 -29.31 66.15
CA MET A 592 -0.85 -30.54 65.61
C MET A 592 -1.81 -31.24 64.65
N SER A 593 -1.28 -31.79 63.56
CA SER A 593 -2.01 -32.65 62.61
C SER A 593 -1.48 -34.08 62.69
N GLN A 594 -2.28 -35.05 62.23
CA GLN A 594 -1.88 -36.46 62.16
C GLN A 594 -0.58 -36.65 61.35
N GLU A 595 -0.50 -36.04 60.17
CA GLU A 595 0.67 -36.17 59.29
C GLU A 595 1.95 -35.62 59.92
N ARG A 596 1.89 -34.38 60.44
CA ARG A 596 3.04 -33.73 61.10
C ARG A 596 3.47 -34.47 62.36
N PHE A 597 2.52 -35.03 63.10
CA PHE A 597 2.81 -35.86 64.26
C PHE A 597 3.48 -37.18 63.86
N LEU A 598 2.93 -37.89 62.86
CA LEU A 598 3.50 -39.16 62.38
C LEU A 598 4.92 -38.97 61.81
N SER A 599 5.15 -37.90 61.05
CA SER A 599 6.44 -37.60 60.43
C SER A 599 6.73 -36.09 60.52
N PRO A 600 7.80 -35.63 61.19
CA PRO A 600 8.89 -36.42 61.82
C PRO A 600 8.74 -36.62 63.34
N LEU A 601 7.60 -36.26 63.94
CA LEU A 601 7.51 -35.97 65.37
C LEU A 601 7.23 -37.17 66.29
N LEU A 602 6.79 -38.31 65.74
CA LEU A 602 6.39 -39.50 66.51
C LEU A 602 7.55 -40.08 67.32
N SER A 603 8.73 -40.16 66.71
CA SER A 603 9.95 -40.67 67.38
C SER A 603 10.36 -39.78 68.56
N LEU A 604 10.27 -38.45 68.38
CA LEU A 604 10.55 -37.46 69.43
C LEU A 604 9.50 -37.49 70.55
N PHE A 605 8.23 -37.77 70.22
CA PHE A 605 7.18 -37.97 71.22
C PHE A 605 7.49 -39.19 72.10
N VAL A 606 7.75 -40.35 71.48
CA VAL A 606 8.10 -41.59 72.19
C VAL A 606 9.36 -41.41 73.03
N GLU A 607 10.37 -40.71 72.52
CA GLU A 607 11.59 -40.37 73.28
C GLU A 607 11.33 -39.45 74.47
N GLY A 608 10.50 -38.42 74.28
CA GLY A 608 10.08 -37.53 75.35
C GLY A 608 9.35 -38.28 76.46
N VAL A 609 8.39 -39.14 76.10
CA VAL A 609 7.65 -39.97 77.06
C VAL A 609 8.57 -40.95 77.79
N ALA A 610 9.51 -41.60 77.08
CA ALA A 610 10.48 -42.52 77.67
C ALA A 610 11.34 -41.83 78.72
N THR A 611 11.79 -40.62 78.41
CA THR A 611 12.61 -39.80 79.31
C THR A 611 11.82 -39.39 80.55
N VAL A 612 10.58 -38.95 80.38
CA VAL A 612 9.71 -38.54 81.50
C VAL A 612 9.44 -39.72 82.45
N LEU A 613 9.20 -40.91 81.90
CA LEU A 613 8.85 -42.11 82.69
C LEU A 613 10.07 -42.94 83.12
N SER A 614 11.28 -42.55 82.72
CA SER A 614 12.53 -43.30 82.94
C SER A 614 12.44 -44.76 82.44
N THR A 615 11.76 -44.98 81.32
CA THR A 615 11.55 -46.30 80.68
C THR A 615 12.21 -46.37 79.30
N ALA A 616 12.26 -47.55 78.66
CA ALA A 616 12.83 -47.67 77.32
C ALA A 616 11.86 -47.17 76.23
N LYS A 617 12.36 -46.77 75.06
CA LYS A 617 11.52 -46.34 73.93
C LYS A 617 10.61 -47.48 73.43
N ASP A 618 11.11 -48.71 73.42
CA ASP A 618 10.36 -49.91 73.02
C ASP A 618 9.29 -50.33 74.05
N ASP A 619 9.35 -49.77 75.25
CA ASP A 619 8.39 -50.01 76.35
C ASP A 619 7.17 -49.07 76.28
N ILE A 620 7.09 -48.21 75.26
CA ILE A 620 5.99 -47.26 75.02
C ILE A 620 5.19 -47.70 73.80
N PHE A 621 3.88 -47.80 73.99
CA PHE A 621 2.96 -48.28 72.98
C PHE A 621 1.95 -47.19 72.66
N VAL A 622 2.07 -46.59 71.47
CA VAL A 622 1.11 -45.62 70.95
C VAL A 622 0.00 -46.37 70.23
N PHE A 623 -1.24 -46.15 70.65
CA PHE A 623 -2.43 -46.86 70.15
C PHE A 623 -3.26 -46.03 69.20
N ASN A 624 -3.38 -44.72 69.49
CA ASN A 624 -4.32 -43.85 68.81
C ASN A 624 -3.67 -42.52 68.47
N ILE A 625 -4.01 -42.00 67.29
CA ILE A 625 -3.61 -40.68 66.81
C ILE A 625 -4.82 -40.15 66.03
N GLN A 626 -5.60 -39.27 66.65
CA GLN A 626 -6.85 -38.77 66.05
C GLN A 626 -7.00 -37.27 66.25
N ASN A 627 -7.50 -36.56 65.23
CA ASN A 627 -7.87 -35.16 65.40
C ASN A 627 -9.04 -35.03 66.36
N ASP A 628 -9.00 -34.00 67.21
CA ASP A 628 -10.13 -33.65 68.06
C ASP A 628 -11.16 -32.88 67.25
N THR A 629 -12.27 -33.53 66.88
CA THR A 629 -13.33 -32.92 66.06
C THR A 629 -14.28 -32.05 66.87
N ASP A 630 -14.22 -32.10 68.20
CA ASP A 630 -15.15 -31.41 69.09
C ASP A 630 -14.73 -29.96 69.37
N VAL A 631 -13.56 -29.54 68.86
CA VAL A 631 -13.00 -28.19 69.06
C VAL A 631 -12.63 -27.56 67.71
N SER A 632 -12.81 -26.24 67.59
CA SER A 632 -12.45 -25.48 66.39
C SER A 632 -10.94 -25.21 66.23
N SER A 633 -10.11 -25.65 67.18
CA SER A 633 -8.66 -25.50 67.14
C SER A 633 -7.99 -26.80 66.71
N ASN A 634 -6.79 -26.70 66.10
CA ASN A 634 -6.01 -27.86 65.63
C ASN A 634 -5.44 -28.64 66.83
N ILE A 635 -6.24 -29.51 67.44
CA ILE A 635 -5.82 -30.37 68.56
C ILE A 635 -5.74 -31.82 68.09
N LEU A 636 -4.66 -32.50 68.46
CA LEU A 636 -4.45 -33.92 68.18
C LEU A 636 -4.47 -34.74 69.48
N ASN A 637 -5.30 -35.76 69.52
CA ASN A 637 -5.43 -36.70 70.63
C ASN A 637 -4.55 -37.92 70.38
N VAL A 638 -3.59 -38.16 71.28
CA VAL A 638 -2.66 -39.29 71.21
C VAL A 638 -2.84 -40.18 72.44
N THR A 639 -3.16 -41.46 72.23
CA THR A 639 -3.36 -42.43 73.31
C THR A 639 -2.20 -43.40 73.37
N PHE A 640 -1.61 -43.60 74.55
CA PHE A 640 -0.49 -44.51 74.73
C PHE A 640 -0.47 -45.16 76.13
N SER A 641 0.29 -46.24 76.27
CA SER A 641 0.67 -46.84 77.56
C SER A 641 2.18 -47.05 77.64
N ALA A 642 2.70 -47.30 78.84
CA ALA A 642 4.11 -47.56 79.06
C ALA A 642 4.32 -48.68 80.11
N LEU A 643 5.37 -49.48 79.94
CA LEU A 643 5.81 -50.46 80.95
C LEU A 643 6.58 -49.78 82.09
N LEU A 644 6.45 -50.35 83.30
CA LEU A 644 7.18 -49.91 84.48
C LEU A 644 8.70 -50.11 84.32
N PRO A 645 9.53 -49.16 84.76
CA PRO A 645 10.98 -49.27 84.69
C PRO A 645 11.51 -50.39 85.61
N GLY A 646 12.56 -51.09 85.17
CA GLY A 646 13.27 -52.07 86.00
C GLY A 646 12.90 -53.55 85.78
N GLY A 647 12.21 -53.90 84.70
CA GLY A 647 12.09 -55.30 84.25
C GLY A 647 11.14 -56.18 85.07
N ILE A 648 10.20 -55.59 85.81
CA ILE A 648 9.09 -56.33 86.43
C ILE A 648 8.16 -56.77 85.29
N ARG A 649 8.34 -58.02 84.82
CA ARG A 649 7.69 -58.57 83.61
C ARG A 649 6.23 -58.15 83.44
N ASN A 650 5.94 -57.49 82.32
CA ASN A 650 4.61 -57.18 81.79
C ASN A 650 3.68 -56.42 82.75
N LYS A 651 4.20 -55.47 83.54
CA LYS A 651 3.36 -54.54 84.31
C LYS A 651 3.42 -53.14 83.72
N PHE A 652 2.26 -52.61 83.37
CA PHE A 652 2.09 -51.24 82.86
C PHE A 652 1.95 -50.25 84.02
N PHE A 653 2.31 -48.99 83.76
CA PHE A 653 1.94 -47.89 84.65
C PHE A 653 0.41 -47.79 84.76
N PRO A 654 -0.18 -47.81 85.97
CA PRO A 654 -1.60 -47.53 86.14
C PRO A 654 -1.96 -46.18 85.49
N SER A 655 -3.14 -46.07 84.88
CA SER A 655 -3.54 -44.86 84.15
C SER A 655 -3.51 -43.58 85.02
N GLU A 656 -3.87 -43.67 86.31
CA GLU A 656 -3.79 -42.57 87.27
C GLU A 656 -2.34 -42.09 87.46
N ASP A 657 -1.40 -43.01 87.69
CA ASP A 657 0.04 -42.71 87.88
C ASP A 657 0.68 -42.18 86.59
N LEU A 658 0.33 -42.77 85.44
CA LEU A 658 0.83 -42.36 84.13
C LEU A 658 0.39 -40.92 83.79
N GLN A 659 -0.87 -40.59 84.07
CA GLN A 659 -1.41 -39.26 83.90
C GLN A 659 -0.70 -38.24 84.80
N GLU A 660 -0.46 -38.56 86.07
CA GLU A 660 0.23 -37.69 87.02
C GLU A 660 1.68 -37.42 86.58
N GLN A 661 2.44 -38.45 86.21
CA GLN A 661 3.84 -38.29 85.79
C GLN A 661 3.99 -37.43 84.54
N ILE A 662 3.10 -37.60 83.56
CA ILE A 662 3.08 -36.80 82.33
C ILE A 662 2.66 -35.36 82.63
N TYR A 663 1.69 -35.16 83.51
CA TYR A 663 1.24 -33.82 83.91
C TYR A 663 2.34 -33.03 84.62
N LEU A 664 3.02 -33.64 85.61
CA LEU A 664 4.09 -33.01 86.39
C LEU A 664 5.29 -32.62 85.51
N ASN A 665 5.60 -33.42 84.49
CA ASN A 665 6.76 -33.25 83.63
C ASN A 665 6.43 -32.73 82.21
N ARG A 666 5.25 -32.12 82.01
CA ARG A 666 4.79 -31.63 80.69
C ARG A 666 5.76 -30.66 80.00
N THR A 667 6.47 -29.83 80.77
CA THR A 667 7.48 -28.89 80.26
C THR A 667 8.70 -29.62 79.72
N LEU A 668 9.14 -30.68 80.40
CA LEU A 668 10.23 -31.53 79.92
C LEU A 668 9.83 -32.26 78.63
N LEU A 669 8.63 -32.84 78.60
CA LEU A 669 8.07 -33.49 77.40
C LEU A 669 8.01 -32.51 76.22
N THR A 670 7.52 -31.28 76.44
CA THR A 670 7.44 -30.25 75.39
C THR A 670 8.83 -29.86 74.87
N THR A 671 9.84 -29.82 75.74
CA THR A 671 11.21 -29.45 75.37
C THR A 671 11.88 -30.49 74.48
N ILE A 672 11.67 -31.78 74.77
CA ILE A 672 12.27 -32.89 74.00
C ILE A 672 11.50 -33.12 72.69
N SER A 673 10.17 -33.14 72.79
CA SER A 673 9.32 -33.55 71.68
C SER A 673 8.95 -32.39 70.75
N THR A 674 9.15 -31.13 71.18
CA THR A 674 8.63 -29.91 70.52
C THR A 674 7.10 -29.83 70.48
N GLN A 675 6.40 -30.70 71.21
CA GLN A 675 4.95 -30.81 71.19
C GLN A 675 4.36 -30.37 72.53
N ARG A 676 3.44 -29.39 72.50
CA ARG A 676 2.84 -28.85 73.71
C ARG A 676 1.62 -29.68 74.11
N VAL A 677 1.76 -30.37 75.24
CA VAL A 677 0.64 -31.10 75.88
C VAL A 677 -0.25 -30.12 76.63
N LEU A 678 -1.54 -30.10 76.27
CA LEU A 678 -2.57 -29.31 76.94
C LEU A 678 -2.93 -29.94 78.31
N PRO A 679 -3.43 -29.15 79.28
CA PRO A 679 -3.97 -29.69 80.52
C PRO A 679 -5.06 -30.74 80.23
N PHE A 680 -5.08 -31.82 81.02
CA PHE A 680 -6.10 -32.86 80.91
C PHE A 680 -7.49 -32.24 81.18
N ASP A 681 -8.43 -32.50 80.26
CA ASP A 681 -9.79 -31.93 80.30
C ASP A 681 -10.77 -32.85 81.07
N ASP A 682 -11.86 -32.25 81.51
CA ASP A 682 -12.79 -32.70 82.55
C ASP A 682 -13.24 -34.18 82.48
N ASN A 683 -12.99 -34.90 83.58
CA ASN A 683 -13.31 -36.30 83.81
C ASN A 683 -14.82 -36.58 83.66
N ILE A 684 -15.21 -37.57 82.85
CA ILE A 684 -16.62 -38.00 82.66
C ILE A 684 -17.32 -38.40 83.98
N CYS A 685 -16.54 -38.68 85.02
CA CYS A 685 -16.99 -38.96 86.38
C CYS A 685 -17.32 -37.71 87.24
N LEU A 686 -17.11 -36.48 86.74
CA LEU A 686 -17.41 -35.24 87.47
C LEU A 686 -18.90 -35.06 87.78
N ARG A 687 -19.77 -35.77 87.07
CA ARG A 687 -21.23 -35.79 87.32
C ARG A 687 -21.67 -36.86 88.33
N GLU A 688 -20.72 -37.53 88.98
CA GLU A 688 -20.95 -38.67 89.89
C GLU A 688 -22.01 -39.67 89.38
N PRO A 689 -21.86 -40.21 88.15
CA PRO A 689 -22.89 -41.06 87.54
C PRO A 689 -23.07 -42.42 88.22
N CYS A 690 -22.18 -42.79 89.14
CA CYS A 690 -22.28 -44.03 89.90
C CYS A 690 -23.18 -43.82 91.12
N GLU A 691 -24.19 -44.66 91.28
CA GLU A 691 -25.09 -44.60 92.42
C GLU A 691 -24.43 -45.17 93.68
N ASN A 692 -25.06 -44.95 94.85
CA ASN A 692 -24.68 -45.54 96.14
C ASN A 692 -23.27 -45.15 96.66
N TYR A 693 -22.82 -43.90 96.45
CA TYR A 693 -21.57 -43.33 97.00
C TYR A 693 -20.26 -43.96 96.49
N MET A 694 -20.20 -44.35 95.23
CA MET A 694 -19.05 -45.09 94.68
C MET A 694 -18.07 -44.28 93.84
N LYS A 695 -16.82 -44.76 93.83
CA LYS A 695 -15.75 -44.22 93.00
C LYS A 695 -16.04 -44.55 91.53
N CYS A 696 -16.53 -43.56 90.78
CA CYS A 696 -16.53 -43.58 89.33
C CYS A 696 -15.09 -43.53 88.81
N VAL A 697 -14.75 -44.42 87.89
CA VAL A 697 -13.47 -44.41 87.18
C VAL A 697 -13.75 -44.26 85.70
N SER A 698 -13.23 -43.18 85.09
CA SER A 698 -13.23 -43.03 83.64
C SER A 698 -12.35 -44.13 83.05
N VAL A 699 -12.88 -44.88 82.08
CA VAL A 699 -12.15 -45.95 81.41
C VAL A 699 -12.25 -45.72 79.90
N LEU A 700 -11.12 -45.84 79.21
CA LEU A 700 -11.12 -45.86 77.75
C LEU A 700 -11.55 -47.26 77.29
N LYS A 701 -12.67 -47.35 76.58
CA LYS A 701 -13.00 -48.51 75.74
C LYS A 701 -12.30 -48.33 74.40
N PHE A 702 -12.11 -49.39 73.62
CA PHE A 702 -11.37 -49.29 72.36
C PHE A 702 -12.09 -50.01 71.24
N ASP A 703 -12.06 -49.42 70.05
CA ASP A 703 -12.46 -50.04 68.81
C ASP A 703 -11.31 -50.07 67.80
N SER A 704 -11.38 -51.06 66.92
CA SER A 704 -10.37 -51.35 65.90
C SER A 704 -10.86 -51.00 64.49
N SER A 705 -11.90 -50.18 64.39
CA SER A 705 -12.60 -49.87 63.12
C SER A 705 -11.91 -48.79 62.30
N ALA A 706 -10.86 -48.18 62.85
CA ALA A 706 -10.14 -47.08 62.24
C ALA A 706 -9.42 -47.46 60.94
N PRO A 707 -9.46 -46.62 59.90
CA PRO A 707 -8.58 -46.74 58.75
C PRO A 707 -7.13 -46.40 59.13
N PHE A 708 -6.17 -46.86 58.32
CA PHE A 708 -4.79 -46.43 58.46
C PHE A 708 -4.66 -44.93 58.18
N ILE A 709 -3.75 -44.29 58.91
CA ILE A 709 -3.30 -42.92 58.66
C ILE A 709 -1.88 -42.96 58.09
N SER A 710 -1.58 -42.12 57.11
CA SER A 710 -0.30 -42.12 56.42
C SER A 710 0.40 -40.75 56.49
N SER A 711 1.72 -40.80 56.44
CA SER A 711 2.63 -39.66 56.28
C SER A 711 3.82 -40.10 55.41
N ASN A 712 4.77 -39.20 55.15
CA ASN A 712 5.93 -39.48 54.31
C ASN A 712 6.85 -40.60 54.84
N THR A 713 6.82 -40.90 56.15
CA THR A 713 7.71 -41.92 56.76
C THR A 713 6.98 -42.94 57.62
N VAL A 714 5.67 -42.78 57.87
CA VAL A 714 4.91 -43.71 58.72
C VAL A 714 3.50 -43.92 58.19
N LEU A 715 3.12 -45.19 58.02
CA LEU A 715 1.74 -45.66 57.92
C LEU A 715 1.37 -46.29 59.26
N PHE A 716 0.36 -45.76 59.94
CA PHE A 716 -0.02 -46.18 61.28
C PHE A 716 -1.47 -46.64 61.30
N ARG A 717 -1.73 -47.78 61.96
CA ARG A 717 -3.09 -48.23 62.24
C ARG A 717 -3.51 -47.80 63.66
N PRO A 718 -4.43 -46.83 63.81
CA PRO A 718 -4.94 -46.46 65.11
C PRO A 718 -5.95 -47.46 65.66
N ILE A 719 -6.09 -47.45 66.98
CA ILE A 719 -7.16 -48.08 67.74
C ILE A 719 -7.91 -46.94 68.43
N HIS A 720 -9.15 -46.68 68.03
CA HIS A 720 -9.90 -45.54 68.53
C HIS A 720 -10.37 -45.79 69.97
N PRO A 721 -10.06 -44.87 70.91
CA PRO A 721 -10.65 -44.91 72.23
C PRO A 721 -12.09 -44.39 72.18
N ILE A 722 -13.01 -45.16 72.76
CA ILE A 722 -14.39 -44.79 73.07
C ILE A 722 -14.43 -44.43 74.56
N ASN A 723 -14.86 -43.21 74.88
CA ASN A 723 -15.03 -42.80 76.28
C ASN A 723 -16.04 -43.71 76.98
N GLY A 724 -15.62 -44.28 78.12
CA GLY A 724 -16.45 -45.12 78.96
C GLY A 724 -16.29 -44.77 80.43
N LEU A 725 -17.15 -45.33 81.26
CA LEU A 725 -17.06 -45.26 82.70
C LEU A 725 -17.19 -46.67 83.27
N ARG A 726 -16.56 -46.88 84.42
CA ARG A 726 -16.71 -48.09 85.23
C ARG A 726 -16.94 -47.69 86.67
N CYS A 727 -18.08 -48.09 87.22
CA CYS A 727 -18.37 -47.92 88.63
C CYS A 727 -17.78 -49.10 89.43
N ARG A 728 -17.05 -48.80 90.51
CA ARG A 728 -16.56 -49.84 91.44
C ARG A 728 -17.62 -50.04 92.52
N CYS A 729 -18.46 -51.07 92.35
CA CYS A 729 -19.57 -51.32 93.27
C CYS A 729 -19.09 -51.86 94.62
N PRO A 730 -19.77 -51.49 95.72
CA PRO A 730 -19.50 -52.03 97.03
C PRO A 730 -19.97 -53.49 97.11
N PRO A 731 -19.50 -54.24 98.13
CA PRO A 731 -20.06 -55.56 98.43
C PRO A 731 -21.58 -55.46 98.62
N GLY A 732 -22.35 -56.26 97.86
CA GLY A 732 -23.81 -56.24 97.91
C GLY A 732 -24.51 -55.44 96.80
N PHE A 733 -23.79 -54.81 95.86
CA PHE A 733 -24.37 -54.14 94.69
C PHE A 733 -23.65 -54.52 93.38
N THR A 734 -24.38 -54.50 92.27
CA THR A 734 -23.94 -54.83 90.92
C THR A 734 -24.65 -53.93 89.89
N GLY A 735 -24.43 -54.17 88.59
CA GLY A 735 -24.86 -53.26 87.51
C GLY A 735 -23.74 -52.35 87.02
N ASP A 736 -23.91 -51.74 85.85
CA ASP A 736 -22.90 -50.91 85.21
C ASP A 736 -22.66 -49.58 85.97
N TYR A 737 -23.67 -49.13 86.73
CA TYR A 737 -23.68 -47.93 87.55
C TYR A 737 -23.81 -48.20 89.06
N CYS A 738 -23.73 -49.48 89.46
CA CYS A 738 -24.00 -49.93 90.83
C CYS A 738 -25.43 -49.67 91.32
N GLU A 739 -26.37 -49.66 90.36
CA GLU A 739 -27.79 -49.40 90.53
C GLU A 739 -28.58 -50.62 91.06
N THR A 740 -28.00 -51.83 90.96
CA THR A 740 -28.69 -53.07 91.32
C THR A 740 -28.19 -53.60 92.66
N GLU A 741 -29.04 -53.70 93.67
CA GLU A 741 -28.70 -54.42 94.90
C GLU A 741 -28.61 -55.94 94.62
N ILE A 742 -27.56 -56.60 95.10
CA ILE A 742 -27.39 -58.04 95.01
C ILE A 742 -28.38 -58.68 96.00
N ASP A 743 -29.40 -59.36 95.48
CA ASP A 743 -30.32 -60.13 96.32
C ASP A 743 -29.60 -61.31 96.99
N LEU A 744 -29.21 -61.11 98.25
CA LEU A 744 -28.54 -62.13 99.05
C LEU A 744 -29.46 -63.33 99.36
N CYS A 745 -30.79 -63.19 99.25
CA CYS A 745 -31.74 -64.30 99.42
C CYS A 745 -31.79 -65.23 98.20
N TYR A 746 -31.28 -64.84 97.03
CA TYR A 746 -31.25 -65.68 95.82
C TYR A 746 -30.50 -67.00 96.04
N SER A 747 -29.47 -66.98 96.89
CA SER A 747 -28.70 -68.17 97.28
C SER A 747 -29.36 -69.06 98.35
N ASN A 748 -30.56 -68.68 98.82
CA ASN A 748 -31.36 -69.34 99.85
C ASN A 748 -30.61 -69.58 101.19
N PRO A 749 -30.00 -68.53 101.78
CA PRO A 749 -29.09 -68.67 102.92
C PRO A 749 -29.77 -69.10 104.23
N CYS A 750 -31.08 -68.96 104.36
CA CYS A 750 -31.86 -69.31 105.55
C CYS A 750 -32.19 -70.81 105.69
N GLY A 751 -31.75 -71.63 104.72
CA GLY A 751 -32.05 -73.06 104.69
C GLY A 751 -33.53 -73.35 104.45
N SER A 752 -33.89 -74.63 104.38
CA SER A 752 -35.21 -75.08 103.90
C SER A 752 -36.40 -74.71 104.79
N ASN A 753 -36.17 -74.37 106.07
CA ASN A 753 -37.22 -74.11 107.07
C ASN A 753 -37.22 -72.66 107.59
N GLY A 754 -36.52 -71.75 106.90
CA GLY A 754 -36.52 -70.32 107.19
C GLY A 754 -36.86 -69.52 105.93
N LEU A 755 -37.77 -68.56 106.05
CA LEU A 755 -38.07 -67.60 105.00
C LEU A 755 -37.03 -66.48 105.03
N CYS A 756 -36.24 -66.36 103.95
CA CYS A 756 -35.30 -65.26 103.80
C CYS A 756 -36.05 -63.97 103.44
N ARG A 757 -35.95 -62.95 104.28
CA ARG A 757 -36.37 -61.58 103.97
C ARG A 757 -35.14 -60.70 103.78
N SER A 758 -34.99 -60.16 102.58
CA SER A 758 -33.97 -59.15 102.30
C SER A 758 -34.19 -57.91 103.17
N ARG A 759 -33.09 -57.33 103.67
CA ARG A 759 -33.06 -56.06 104.41
C ARG A 759 -31.94 -55.20 103.87
N GLU A 760 -32.05 -53.89 104.03
CA GLU A 760 -31.01 -52.95 103.64
C GLU A 760 -29.64 -53.35 104.25
N GLY A 761 -28.68 -53.72 103.39
CA GLY A 761 -27.35 -54.17 103.78
C GLY A 761 -27.23 -55.62 104.28
N GLY A 762 -28.24 -56.49 104.11
CA GLY A 762 -28.17 -57.89 104.54
C GLY A 762 -29.44 -58.71 104.31
N TYR A 763 -29.60 -59.81 105.03
CA TYR A 763 -30.84 -60.60 105.03
C TYR A 763 -31.18 -61.03 106.45
N THR A 764 -32.47 -61.27 106.70
CA THR A 764 -32.96 -61.87 107.94
C THR A 764 -33.72 -63.15 107.63
N CYS A 765 -33.47 -64.18 108.43
CA CYS A 765 -34.18 -65.44 108.33
C CYS A 765 -35.32 -65.46 109.35
N GLU A 766 -36.55 -65.61 108.86
CA GLU A 766 -37.72 -65.86 109.70
C GLU A 766 -37.99 -67.36 109.75
N CYS A 767 -37.87 -67.97 110.92
CA CYS A 767 -38.23 -69.37 111.11
C CYS A 767 -39.76 -69.55 111.05
N HIS A 768 -40.21 -70.67 110.48
CA HIS A 768 -41.63 -71.08 110.54
C HIS A 768 -42.06 -71.46 111.97
N GLU A 769 -43.37 -71.44 112.27
CA GLU A 769 -43.91 -71.87 113.57
C GLU A 769 -43.36 -73.27 113.94
N ASP A 770 -42.94 -73.44 115.19
CA ASP A 770 -42.21 -74.57 115.77
C ASP A 770 -40.68 -74.65 115.55
N TYR A 771 -40.07 -73.70 114.83
CA TYR A 771 -38.61 -73.60 114.66
C TYR A 771 -38.05 -72.31 115.27
N THR A 772 -36.91 -72.39 115.96
CA THR A 772 -36.19 -71.22 116.51
C THR A 772 -34.70 -71.34 116.21
N GLY A 773 -34.07 -70.26 115.74
CA GLY A 773 -32.64 -70.22 115.40
C GLY A 773 -32.24 -68.89 114.81
#